data_AF-A0A925LVU3-F1
#
_entry.id   AF-A0A925LVU3-F1
#
_cell.length_a   1.000
_cell.length_b   1.000
_cell.length_c   1.000
_cell.angle_alpha   90.00
_cell.angle_beta   90.00
_cell.angle_gamma   90.00
#
_symmetry.space_group_name_H-M   'P 1'
#
loop_
_entity.id
_entity.type
_entity.pdbx_description
1 polymer ?
#
loop_
_entity_poly.entity_id
_entity_poly.type
_entity_poly.pdbx_seq_one_letter_code
_entity_poly.pdbx_strand_id
1 'polypeptide(L)'
;MAADYGHDAGRKSQHTMRGETGASRIRDRERFCNGGSATKVPDVSSGECPNLKGDAVSRVNGISRIEELRRALSKADASAFLVEGRVIRRVIREQFGFAKLSASIPHPESQVVAAVDVRHLTHPDELGLTTFSNLPDRCLLISQPEEGELEHWPLQELLQQVWRRLFHAEVDRELMQKCQMRLKRADIQERIAEIGQVEFDEAHFVLRNEHRLIDPDSRIEAWREFVALYCELERFEPDLLAVWFPSLAGQPQLQQALSRDINAGEIYIRTKLYGATDPDLTPHVVRDEASLVSTRSNWTLGAGITQSDRAYVRLLRRRDRSNERGNTVAAIVNAIMAAQRATSTDKRDAATEKARNDVQFLTERLRRAIEFREEDTENWHSSLWELATNSVHGFWNSEKRLLYDLQKVCLDHERVTYKVDLVKWIVSRGQRPLRRPLRNLREVTMAKHLASAASRLVYVRLSGIERERLTQLLHDAARLAEVQMRTRMRPVLSQTLLDVEFRPTTVPERVAFDKLVEDSLDCIASSGYLTMGYLRDAISKNDLKLPDLSHLTELYRGDHLLRADDRLDVAMDGVYRRGEFYLRWLQITSSLFFGTRVGRFATQFLIIPFGGAVVIVEGVSHVIDLLNRRIANLQVEKNSAANPAEKADATGKTAITTPADGVTTDTKDHATDENAQSVSSVATRDVVRASDSNEESLGEGAPGAASGEVIAVQPGSAGPAIEQIVGRQLEMLSL
;
A
#
# COMPACT_ATOMS: atom_id res chain seq x y z
N MET A 1 -39.54 48.88 0.09
CA MET A 1 -39.61 50.28 -0.38
C MET A 1 -39.51 50.28 -1.91
N ALA A 2 -39.64 51.45 -2.56
CA ALA A 2 -39.53 51.65 -4.02
C ALA A 2 -38.31 50.91 -4.63
N ALA A 3 -38.34 50.36 -5.87
CA ALA A 3 -38.71 50.96 -7.16
C ALA A 3 -37.68 52.05 -7.60
N ASP A 4 -37.40 52.29 -8.88
CA ASP A 4 -38.22 52.06 -10.10
C ASP A 4 -37.35 51.98 -11.40
N TYR A 5 -37.99 51.79 -12.57
CA TYR A 5 -37.51 51.83 -13.97
C TYR A 5 -36.62 50.66 -14.48
N GLY A 6 -36.78 50.18 -15.74
CA GLY A 6 -37.78 50.55 -16.76
C GLY A 6 -37.74 49.72 -18.08
N HIS A 7 -38.81 49.88 -18.88
CA HIS A 7 -39.11 49.34 -20.23
C HIS A 7 -38.05 49.66 -21.34
N ASP A 8 -38.05 49.09 -22.56
CA ASP A 8 -39.08 48.31 -23.28
C ASP A 8 -38.57 47.28 -24.35
N ALA A 9 -39.52 46.64 -25.06
CA ALA A 9 -39.41 45.65 -26.15
C ALA A 9 -38.74 46.08 -27.49
N GLY A 10 -38.47 45.13 -28.41
CA GLY A 10 -37.73 45.39 -29.67
C GLY A 10 -38.11 44.68 -31.00
N ARG A 11 -38.50 43.38 -31.01
CA ARG A 11 -39.13 42.65 -32.16
C ARG A 11 -38.29 42.31 -33.44
N LYS A 12 -38.29 41.01 -33.80
CA LYS A 12 -38.21 40.31 -35.13
C LYS A 12 -38.00 41.17 -36.41
N SER A 13 -37.27 40.72 -37.45
CA SER A 13 -37.72 39.63 -38.40
C SER A 13 -36.63 39.12 -39.39
N GLN A 14 -36.98 38.10 -40.20
CA GLN A 14 -36.12 37.24 -41.05
C GLN A 14 -35.95 37.73 -42.53
N HIS A 15 -35.37 36.87 -43.40
CA HIS A 15 -35.40 36.82 -44.90
C HIS A 15 -34.34 37.65 -45.69
N THR A 16 -33.78 37.24 -46.85
CA THR A 16 -33.82 35.96 -47.65
C THR A 16 -32.67 35.83 -48.69
N MET A 17 -32.47 34.61 -49.24
CA MET A 17 -32.01 34.23 -50.61
C MET A 17 -30.57 34.52 -51.14
N ARG A 18 -29.82 33.41 -51.34
CA ARG A 18 -29.21 32.84 -52.59
C ARG A 18 -28.82 33.71 -53.81
N GLY A 19 -27.69 33.30 -54.44
CA GLY A 19 -27.25 33.57 -55.84
C GLY A 19 -25.74 33.88 -55.93
N GLU A 20 -24.77 33.15 -56.51
CA GLU A 20 -24.61 31.94 -57.38
C GLU A 20 -23.98 32.26 -58.77
N THR A 21 -22.91 31.51 -59.15
CA THR A 21 -22.22 31.39 -60.48
C THR A 21 -21.17 32.43 -60.97
N GLY A 22 -20.16 31.93 -61.74
CA GLY A 22 -19.38 32.62 -62.79
C GLY A 22 -18.16 33.50 -62.36
N ALA A 23 -16.86 33.25 -62.60
CA ALA A 23 -16.01 32.33 -63.39
C ALA A 23 -15.32 32.92 -64.66
N SER A 24 -13.96 32.86 -64.71
CA SER A 24 -13.07 33.07 -65.89
C SER A 24 -12.94 34.52 -66.45
N ARG A 25 -11.83 34.98 -67.07
CA ARG A 25 -10.45 34.42 -67.31
C ARG A 25 -9.47 35.51 -67.84
N ILE A 26 -8.18 35.13 -67.97
CA ILE A 26 -7.22 35.51 -69.06
C ILE A 26 -6.41 36.85 -68.97
N ARG A 27 -5.07 36.69 -68.86
CA ARG A 27 -3.93 37.44 -69.50
C ARG A 27 -3.79 38.96 -69.26
N ASP A 28 -2.62 39.62 -69.31
CA ASP A 28 -1.18 39.31 -69.56
C ASP A 28 -0.37 40.55 -69.01
N ARG A 29 0.97 40.65 -68.81
CA ARG A 29 2.15 39.82 -69.13
C ARG A 29 3.43 40.23 -68.33
N GLU A 30 4.55 39.56 -68.65
CA GLU A 30 6.01 39.91 -68.65
C GLU A 30 6.48 41.37 -68.31
N ARG A 31 7.73 41.65 -67.86
CA ARG A 31 9.02 40.90 -67.98
C ARG A 31 10.09 41.36 -66.95
N PHE A 32 10.87 40.45 -66.33
CA PHE A 32 12.36 40.34 -66.42
C PHE A 32 12.98 39.27 -65.49
N CYS A 33 14.14 38.77 -65.90
CA CYS A 33 14.87 37.57 -65.43
C CYS A 33 15.88 37.86 -64.28
N ASN A 34 16.60 36.91 -63.64
CA ASN A 34 16.71 35.46 -63.77
C ASN A 34 17.37 34.77 -62.54
N GLY A 35 17.15 33.46 -62.35
CA GLY A 35 18.01 32.55 -61.57
C GLY A 35 17.75 32.44 -60.05
N GLY A 36 17.90 31.28 -59.40
CA GLY A 36 18.15 29.94 -59.96
C GLY A 36 18.36 28.85 -58.88
N SER A 37 18.03 27.59 -59.22
CA SER A 37 18.11 26.38 -58.36
C SER A 37 17.13 26.33 -57.18
N ALA A 38 16.21 25.36 -57.19
CA ALA A 38 15.31 25.04 -56.08
C ALA A 38 15.67 23.67 -55.49
N THR A 39 15.96 23.62 -54.18
CA THR A 39 16.20 22.36 -53.46
C THR A 39 14.90 21.81 -52.89
N LYS A 40 14.56 20.59 -53.29
CA LYS A 40 13.44 19.77 -52.78
C LYS A 40 13.29 19.86 -51.26
N VAL A 41 12.10 20.24 -50.81
CA VAL A 41 11.55 19.70 -49.56
C VAL A 41 11.14 18.24 -49.85
N PRO A 42 11.53 17.26 -49.01
CA PRO A 42 11.11 15.87 -49.22
C PRO A 42 9.62 15.70 -48.90
N ASP A 43 8.90 15.10 -49.85
CA ASP A 43 7.50 14.71 -49.72
C ASP A 43 7.39 13.54 -48.74
N VAL A 44 6.65 13.71 -47.63
CA VAL A 44 6.49 12.66 -46.60
C VAL A 44 5.37 11.72 -47.05
N SER A 45 5.71 10.85 -47.99
CA SER A 45 4.81 9.83 -48.53
C SER A 45 4.38 8.84 -47.45
N SER A 46 3.09 8.83 -47.14
CA SER A 46 2.30 7.65 -46.75
C SER A 46 3.07 6.52 -46.05
N GLY A 47 3.48 6.74 -44.80
CA GLY A 47 3.85 5.63 -43.90
C GLY A 47 2.59 4.86 -43.52
N GLU A 48 2.50 3.58 -43.89
CA GLU A 48 1.38 2.72 -43.50
C GLU A 48 1.37 2.53 -41.97
N CYS A 49 0.23 2.76 -41.32
CA CYS A 49 0.06 2.42 -39.91
C CYS A 49 0.23 0.90 -39.74
N PRO A 50 1.16 0.40 -38.89
CA PRO A 50 1.29 -1.02 -38.64
C PRO A 50 -0.02 -1.56 -38.05
N ASN A 51 -0.64 -2.48 -38.79
CA ASN A 51 -2.01 -2.92 -38.57
C ASN A 51 -2.12 -3.70 -37.24
N LEU A 52 -2.85 -3.17 -36.25
CA LEU A 52 -2.99 -3.77 -34.93
C LEU A 52 -3.84 -5.06 -34.97
N LYS A 53 -3.18 -6.16 -35.35
CA LYS A 53 -3.60 -7.55 -35.19
C LYS A 53 -2.43 -8.38 -34.65
N GLY A 54 -1.93 -7.99 -33.47
CA GLY A 54 -0.78 -8.62 -32.82
C GLY A 54 -1.09 -9.97 -32.15
N ASP A 55 -2.35 -10.21 -31.79
CA ASP A 55 -2.85 -11.23 -30.84
C ASP A 55 -2.68 -12.71 -31.26
N ALA A 56 -1.84 -12.99 -32.27
CA ALA A 56 -1.55 -14.34 -32.74
C ALA A 56 -0.09 -14.58 -33.19
N VAL A 57 0.81 -13.59 -33.14
CA VAL A 57 2.13 -13.64 -33.84
C VAL A 57 3.34 -13.55 -32.90
N SER A 58 3.25 -14.18 -31.72
CA SER A 58 4.40 -14.35 -30.79
C SER A 58 5.03 -15.76 -30.82
N ARG A 59 4.51 -16.69 -31.64
CA ARG A 59 5.02 -18.07 -31.79
C ARG A 59 5.69 -18.35 -33.14
N VAL A 60 6.15 -17.33 -33.85
CA VAL A 60 6.75 -17.45 -35.20
C VAL A 60 8.20 -16.95 -35.23
N ASN A 61 9.02 -17.50 -34.32
CA ASN A 61 10.48 -17.72 -34.38
C ASN A 61 10.91 -18.10 -32.95
N GLY A 62 11.22 -19.38 -32.72
CA GLY A 62 11.18 -20.01 -31.39
C GLY A 62 12.34 -19.68 -30.44
N ILE A 63 12.42 -18.45 -29.96
CA ILE A 63 13.22 -18.05 -28.78
C ILE A 63 12.26 -17.41 -27.77
N SER A 64 12.35 -17.77 -26.48
CA SER A 64 11.55 -17.14 -25.43
C SER A 64 12.03 -15.71 -25.16
N ARG A 65 11.13 -14.78 -24.80
CA ARG A 65 11.50 -13.41 -24.39
C ARG A 65 12.59 -13.43 -23.29
N ILE A 66 12.45 -14.32 -22.31
CA ILE A 66 13.44 -14.52 -21.22
C ILE A 66 14.80 -14.95 -21.77
N GLU A 67 14.82 -15.81 -22.79
CA GLU A 67 16.05 -16.33 -23.40
C GLU A 67 16.74 -15.28 -24.28
N GLU A 68 15.98 -14.42 -24.94
CA GLU A 68 16.52 -13.25 -25.63
C GLU A 68 17.12 -12.24 -24.65
N LEU A 69 16.45 -11.96 -23.52
CA LEU A 69 16.99 -11.11 -22.45
C LEU A 69 18.28 -11.72 -21.84
N ARG A 70 18.29 -13.02 -21.53
CA ARG A 70 19.51 -13.75 -21.07
C ARG A 70 20.66 -13.63 -22.05
N ARG A 71 20.39 -13.83 -23.34
CA ARG A 71 21.38 -13.73 -24.43
C ARG A 71 21.88 -12.30 -24.64
N ALA A 72 21.05 -11.28 -24.40
CA ALA A 72 21.44 -9.89 -24.44
C ALA A 72 22.31 -9.52 -23.23
N LEU A 73 21.93 -9.96 -22.03
CA LEU A 73 22.65 -9.75 -20.77
C LEU A 73 24.05 -10.39 -20.79
N SER A 74 24.12 -11.69 -21.10
CA SER A 74 25.38 -12.46 -21.13
C SER A 74 26.39 -11.96 -22.18
N LYS A 75 25.93 -11.23 -23.21
CA LYS A 75 26.78 -10.54 -24.18
C LYS A 75 27.40 -9.24 -23.66
N ALA A 76 26.75 -8.56 -22.71
CA ALA A 76 27.23 -7.30 -22.13
C ALA A 76 28.19 -7.57 -20.96
N ASP A 77 27.81 -8.45 -20.02
CA ASP A 77 28.73 -8.98 -19.02
C ASP A 77 28.49 -10.49 -18.83
N ALA A 78 29.54 -11.30 -19.00
CA ALA A 78 29.50 -12.76 -18.86
C ALA A 78 29.39 -13.24 -17.39
N SER A 79 29.50 -12.32 -16.42
CA SER A 79 29.23 -12.55 -15.00
C SER A 79 27.81 -12.18 -14.57
N ALA A 80 26.97 -11.67 -15.48
CA ALA A 80 25.59 -11.30 -15.21
C ALA A 80 24.58 -12.39 -15.59
N PHE A 81 23.72 -12.75 -14.64
CA PHE A 81 22.73 -13.82 -14.78
C PHE A 81 21.32 -13.30 -14.51
N LEU A 82 20.41 -13.57 -15.46
CA LEU A 82 19.00 -13.17 -15.35
C LEU A 82 18.24 -14.25 -14.58
N VAL A 83 17.84 -13.90 -13.36
CA VAL A 83 17.24 -14.82 -12.38
C VAL A 83 15.84 -14.34 -11.95
N GLU A 84 15.02 -15.26 -11.47
CA GLU A 84 13.75 -14.89 -10.85
C GLU A 84 13.97 -14.09 -9.55
N GLY A 85 13.18 -13.04 -9.30
CA GLY A 85 13.31 -12.20 -8.10
C GLY A 85 13.23 -12.99 -6.77
N ARG A 86 12.55 -14.15 -6.75
CA ARG A 86 12.55 -15.06 -5.59
C ARG A 86 13.94 -15.62 -5.24
N VAL A 87 14.83 -15.74 -6.22
CA VAL A 87 16.22 -16.23 -6.05
C VAL A 87 17.06 -15.16 -5.37
N ILE A 88 16.99 -13.91 -5.83
CA ILE A 88 17.67 -12.75 -5.20
C ILE A 88 17.18 -12.59 -3.76
N ARG A 89 15.85 -12.59 -3.54
CA ARG A 89 15.24 -12.55 -2.20
C ARG A 89 15.73 -13.69 -1.28
N ARG A 90 15.97 -14.89 -1.80
CA ARG A 90 16.54 -16.03 -1.05
C ARG A 90 18.01 -15.81 -0.70
N VAL A 91 18.82 -15.32 -1.64
CA VAL A 91 20.23 -15.03 -1.43
C VAL A 91 20.42 -13.94 -0.36
N ILE A 92 19.72 -12.81 -0.46
CA ILE A 92 19.79 -11.72 0.53
C ILE A 92 19.38 -12.22 1.93
N ARG A 93 18.30 -13.01 2.04
CA ARG A 93 17.85 -13.55 3.34
C ARG A 93 18.92 -14.40 4.03
N GLU A 94 19.54 -15.33 3.33
CA GLU A 94 20.52 -16.25 3.93
C GLU A 94 21.92 -15.61 4.09
N GLN A 95 22.31 -14.63 3.25
CA GLN A 95 23.56 -13.87 3.43
C GLN A 95 23.51 -12.89 4.61
N PHE A 96 22.38 -12.20 4.82
CA PHE A 96 22.25 -11.12 5.81
C PHE A 96 21.39 -11.48 7.03
N GLY A 97 20.95 -12.74 7.14
CA GLY A 97 20.28 -13.27 8.34
C GLY A 97 18.84 -12.81 8.57
N PHE A 98 18.17 -12.27 7.54
CA PHE A 98 16.77 -11.83 7.66
C PHE A 98 15.84 -12.99 8.05
N ALA A 99 14.92 -12.72 8.98
CA ALA A 99 13.92 -13.70 9.41
C ALA A 99 13.11 -14.22 8.21
N LYS A 100 12.87 -15.54 8.16
CA LYS A 100 12.26 -16.22 6.99
C LYS A 100 10.82 -15.77 6.66
N LEU A 101 10.18 -15.03 7.57
CA LEU A 101 8.85 -14.43 7.43
C LEU A 101 8.87 -12.92 7.12
N SER A 102 10.04 -12.27 6.97
CA SER A 102 10.10 -10.84 6.60
C SER A 102 9.53 -10.63 5.20
N ALA A 103 8.45 -9.85 5.09
CA ALA A 103 7.78 -9.57 3.82
C ALA A 103 8.60 -8.64 2.92
N SER A 104 9.15 -7.56 3.51
CA SER A 104 10.11 -6.67 2.84
C SER A 104 11.53 -7.24 2.90
N ILE A 105 12.28 -7.04 1.82
CA ILE A 105 13.68 -7.40 1.64
C ILE A 105 14.31 -6.26 0.83
N PRO A 106 15.36 -5.60 1.33
CA PRO A 106 15.96 -4.49 0.62
C PRO A 106 16.55 -4.86 -0.74
N HIS A 107 16.56 -3.89 -1.66
CA HIS A 107 17.22 -3.97 -2.97
C HIS A 107 17.09 -5.32 -3.73
N PRO A 108 15.87 -5.77 -4.08
CA PRO A 108 15.64 -7.07 -4.74
C PRO A 108 15.91 -7.06 -6.26
N GLU A 109 16.27 -5.92 -6.85
CA GLU A 109 16.39 -5.75 -8.31
C GLU A 109 17.70 -6.26 -8.89
N SER A 110 18.81 -6.09 -8.16
CA SER A 110 20.11 -6.67 -8.49
C SER A 110 20.97 -6.88 -7.24
N GLN A 111 21.90 -7.85 -7.29
CA GLN A 111 22.83 -8.15 -6.20
C GLN A 111 24.18 -8.65 -6.72
N VAL A 112 25.27 -8.27 -6.03
CA VAL A 112 26.66 -8.67 -6.37
C VAL A 112 27.14 -9.76 -5.42
N VAL A 113 27.13 -11.01 -5.89
CA VAL A 113 27.24 -12.22 -5.05
C VAL A 113 28.54 -12.97 -5.32
N ALA A 114 29.16 -13.57 -4.29
CA ALA A 114 30.36 -14.38 -4.47
C ALA A 114 30.04 -15.73 -5.14
N ALA A 115 30.96 -16.25 -5.96
CA ALA A 115 30.78 -17.54 -6.66
C ALA A 115 30.49 -18.72 -5.71
N VAL A 116 31.00 -18.66 -4.47
CA VAL A 116 30.76 -19.65 -3.41
C VAL A 116 29.29 -19.60 -2.98
N ASP A 117 28.77 -18.43 -2.65
CA ASP A 117 27.40 -18.24 -2.19
C ASP A 117 26.38 -18.59 -3.29
N VAL A 118 26.67 -18.25 -4.56
CA VAL A 118 25.84 -18.69 -5.70
C VAL A 118 25.71 -20.23 -5.74
N ARG A 119 26.82 -20.96 -5.54
CA ARG A 119 26.82 -22.44 -5.54
C ARG A 119 26.08 -23.05 -4.35
N HIS A 120 25.97 -22.34 -3.23
CA HIS A 120 25.26 -22.82 -2.03
C HIS A 120 23.79 -22.40 -1.98
N LEU A 121 23.45 -21.25 -2.57
CA LEU A 121 22.13 -20.61 -2.42
C LEU A 121 21.28 -20.65 -3.69
N THR A 122 21.77 -21.19 -4.81
CA THR A 122 21.06 -21.28 -6.11
C THR A 122 21.29 -22.61 -6.84
N HIS A 123 20.41 -22.93 -7.79
CA HIS A 123 20.56 -24.06 -8.73
C HIS A 123 20.98 -23.55 -10.12
N PRO A 124 21.77 -24.30 -10.92
CA PRO A 124 22.19 -23.85 -12.26
C PRO A 124 21.03 -23.38 -13.15
N ASP A 125 19.91 -24.12 -13.17
CA ASP A 125 18.75 -23.80 -14.01
C ASP A 125 18.10 -22.45 -13.65
N GLU A 126 18.18 -22.02 -12.39
CA GLU A 126 17.66 -20.72 -11.94
C GLU A 126 18.44 -19.56 -12.58
N LEU A 127 19.73 -19.76 -12.89
CA LEU A 127 20.60 -18.83 -13.61
C LEU A 127 20.56 -19.04 -15.14
N GLY A 128 19.81 -20.04 -15.64
CA GLY A 128 19.83 -20.45 -17.04
C GLY A 128 21.10 -21.23 -17.45
N LEU A 129 21.81 -21.80 -16.49
CA LEU A 129 23.04 -22.59 -16.70
C LEU A 129 22.76 -24.08 -16.58
N THR A 130 23.48 -24.91 -17.33
CA THR A 130 23.45 -26.38 -17.16
C THR A 130 24.34 -26.85 -16.01
N THR A 131 25.42 -26.14 -15.69
CA THR A 131 26.36 -26.49 -14.61
C THR A 131 27.15 -25.25 -14.17
N PHE A 132 27.47 -25.14 -12.88
CA PHE A 132 28.33 -24.08 -12.32
C PHE A 132 29.83 -24.21 -12.64
N SER A 133 30.21 -24.83 -13.77
CA SER A 133 31.63 -25.12 -14.08
C SER A 133 32.49 -23.85 -14.17
N ASN A 134 31.95 -22.80 -14.79
CA ASN A 134 32.69 -21.59 -15.16
C ASN A 134 32.09 -20.31 -14.53
N LEU A 135 31.57 -20.36 -13.29
CA LEU A 135 31.12 -19.14 -12.59
C LEU A 135 32.32 -18.21 -12.29
N PRO A 136 32.26 -16.91 -12.64
CA PRO A 136 33.24 -15.91 -12.22
C PRO A 136 33.19 -15.64 -10.71
N ASP A 137 34.33 -15.23 -10.11
CA ASP A 137 34.50 -15.03 -8.66
C ASP A 137 33.42 -14.15 -7.99
N ARG A 138 32.93 -13.15 -8.73
CA ARG A 138 31.74 -12.36 -8.40
C ARG A 138 30.75 -12.48 -9.56
N CYS A 139 29.50 -12.79 -9.24
CA CYS A 139 28.37 -12.88 -10.15
C CYS A 139 27.41 -11.71 -9.89
N LEU A 140 26.84 -11.12 -10.96
CA LEU A 140 25.74 -10.16 -10.88
C LEU A 140 24.43 -10.93 -11.05
N LEU A 141 23.61 -11.01 -9.99
CA LEU A 141 22.26 -11.54 -10.09
C LEU A 141 21.33 -10.39 -10.45
N ILE A 142 20.71 -10.44 -11.64
CA ILE A 142 19.81 -9.40 -12.15
C ILE A 142 18.38 -9.95 -12.13
N SER A 143 17.44 -9.24 -11.51
CA SER A 143 16.04 -9.67 -11.50
C SER A 143 15.45 -9.58 -12.90
N GLN A 144 14.92 -10.69 -13.38
CA GLN A 144 14.07 -10.70 -14.57
C GLN A 144 12.83 -9.80 -14.38
N PRO A 145 12.22 -9.31 -15.47
CA PRO A 145 10.90 -8.67 -15.44
C PRO A 145 9.83 -9.64 -14.92
N GLU A 146 8.79 -9.12 -14.28
CA GLU A 146 7.67 -9.91 -13.78
C GLU A 146 6.82 -10.50 -14.91
N GLU A 147 6.03 -11.54 -14.62
CA GLU A 147 5.23 -12.26 -15.63
C GLU A 147 4.28 -11.33 -16.41
N GLY A 148 3.66 -10.36 -15.72
CA GLY A 148 2.82 -9.34 -16.36
C GLY A 148 3.59 -8.38 -17.28
N GLU A 149 4.83 -8.01 -16.94
CA GLU A 149 5.71 -7.21 -17.80
C GLU A 149 6.12 -8.03 -19.04
N LEU A 150 6.53 -9.28 -18.83
CA LEU A 150 6.92 -10.22 -19.88
C LEU A 150 5.78 -10.54 -20.88
N GLU A 151 4.52 -10.45 -20.46
CA GLU A 151 3.36 -10.55 -21.34
C GLU A 151 3.07 -9.23 -22.09
N HIS A 152 2.98 -8.11 -21.38
CA HIS A 152 2.34 -6.89 -21.90
C HIS A 152 3.31 -5.88 -22.52
N TRP A 153 4.56 -5.80 -22.06
CA TRP A 153 5.51 -4.79 -22.52
C TRP A 153 6.15 -5.18 -23.88
N PRO A 154 6.58 -4.22 -24.72
CA PRO A 154 7.40 -4.50 -25.87
C PRO A 154 8.83 -4.89 -25.45
N LEU A 155 9.49 -5.68 -26.29
CA LEU A 155 10.84 -6.20 -26.02
C LEU A 155 11.89 -5.10 -25.74
N GLN A 156 11.75 -3.91 -26.31
CA GLN A 156 12.69 -2.80 -26.10
C GLN A 156 12.58 -2.21 -24.69
N GLU A 157 11.38 -2.08 -24.12
CA GLU A 157 11.20 -1.65 -22.73
C GLU A 157 11.77 -2.69 -21.76
N LEU A 158 11.55 -3.99 -22.03
CA LEU A 158 12.15 -5.09 -21.25
C LEU A 158 13.69 -5.10 -21.34
N LEU A 159 14.26 -4.83 -22.52
CA LEU A 159 15.72 -4.69 -22.70
C LEU A 159 16.27 -3.47 -21.95
N GLN A 160 15.56 -2.33 -21.96
CA GLN A 160 15.97 -1.13 -21.24
C GLN A 160 15.87 -1.32 -19.72
N GLN A 161 14.83 -2.00 -19.21
CA GLN A 161 14.70 -2.33 -17.80
C GLN A 161 15.83 -3.26 -17.31
N VAL A 162 16.19 -4.29 -18.08
CA VAL A 162 17.31 -5.19 -17.74
C VAL A 162 18.67 -4.48 -17.89
N TRP A 163 18.83 -3.59 -18.87
CA TRP A 163 20.03 -2.74 -19.01
C TRP A 163 20.22 -1.83 -17.79
N ARG A 164 19.15 -1.14 -17.36
CA ARG A 164 19.13 -0.30 -16.15
C ARG A 164 19.59 -1.07 -14.90
N ARG A 165 19.00 -2.26 -14.66
CA ARG A 165 19.39 -3.12 -13.52
C ARG A 165 20.85 -3.63 -13.61
N LEU A 166 21.34 -3.95 -14.81
CA LEU A 166 22.75 -4.30 -15.04
C LEU A 166 23.68 -3.10 -14.76
N PHE A 167 23.33 -1.92 -15.26
CA PHE A 167 24.11 -0.70 -15.07
C PHE A 167 24.26 -0.35 -13.58
N HIS A 168 23.16 -0.41 -12.82
CA HIS A 168 23.20 -0.26 -11.37
C HIS A 168 24.14 -1.28 -10.71
N ALA A 169 23.96 -2.57 -11.01
CA ALA A 169 24.76 -3.66 -10.43
C ALA A 169 26.25 -3.52 -10.74
N GLU A 170 26.60 -2.97 -11.90
CA GLU A 170 27.96 -2.67 -12.30
C GLU A 170 28.58 -1.49 -11.54
N VAL A 171 27.79 -0.42 -11.32
CA VAL A 171 28.21 0.70 -10.49
C VAL A 171 28.51 0.22 -9.08
N ASP A 172 27.61 -0.57 -8.47
CA ASP A 172 27.84 -1.10 -7.12
C ASP A 172 29.01 -2.09 -7.07
N ARG A 173 29.18 -2.99 -8.05
CA ARG A 173 30.34 -3.89 -8.11
C ARG A 173 31.66 -3.11 -8.06
N GLU A 174 31.77 -2.06 -8.86
CA GLU A 174 32.98 -1.25 -8.96
C GLU A 174 33.22 -0.43 -7.67
N LEU A 175 32.17 0.16 -7.08
CA LEU A 175 32.25 0.86 -5.79
C LEU A 175 32.60 -0.08 -4.64
N MET A 176 31.97 -1.25 -4.53
CA MET A 176 32.28 -2.26 -3.53
C MET A 176 33.74 -2.70 -3.62
N GLN A 177 34.25 -2.97 -4.82
CA GLN A 177 35.65 -3.35 -5.00
C GLN A 177 36.61 -2.21 -4.60
N LYS A 178 36.25 -0.95 -4.91
CA LYS A 178 37.03 0.21 -4.48
C LYS A 178 36.98 0.40 -2.96
N CYS A 179 35.84 0.19 -2.29
CA CYS A 179 35.71 0.25 -0.83
C CYS A 179 36.49 -0.87 -0.12
N GLN A 180 36.67 -2.04 -0.75
CA GLN A 180 37.49 -3.13 -0.21
C GLN A 180 38.99 -2.87 -0.35
N MET A 181 39.42 -2.12 -1.36
CA MET A 181 40.84 -2.00 -1.76
C MET A 181 41.48 -0.62 -1.52
N ARG A 182 40.69 0.47 -1.52
CA ARG A 182 41.19 1.85 -1.63
C ARG A 182 40.35 2.89 -0.88
N LEU A 183 39.05 2.96 -1.12
CA LEU A 183 38.13 3.93 -0.51
C LEU A 183 37.86 3.56 0.95
N LYS A 184 38.24 4.44 1.88
CA LYS A 184 38.03 4.30 3.32
C LYS A 184 36.85 5.16 3.77
N ARG A 185 36.34 4.85 4.97
CA ARG A 185 35.28 5.64 5.64
C ARG A 185 35.62 7.15 5.75
N ALA A 186 36.90 7.50 5.86
CA ALA A 186 37.34 8.90 5.88
C ALA A 186 37.15 9.59 4.53
N ASP A 187 37.45 8.92 3.42
CA ASP A 187 37.31 9.46 2.06
C ASP A 187 35.83 9.64 1.71
N ILE A 188 34.97 8.69 2.12
CA ILE A 188 33.51 8.82 1.98
C ILE A 188 32.99 10.01 2.80
N GLN A 189 33.45 10.18 4.05
CA GLN A 189 33.04 11.31 4.89
C GLN A 189 33.56 12.67 4.34
N GLU A 190 34.68 12.68 3.60
CA GLU A 190 35.14 13.83 2.80
C GLU A 190 34.15 14.12 1.66
N ARG A 191 33.78 13.13 0.82
CA ARG A 191 32.79 13.34 -0.27
C ARG A 191 31.45 13.87 0.25
N ILE A 192 30.95 13.32 1.36
CA ILE A 192 29.71 13.79 2.02
C ILE A 192 29.89 15.23 2.52
N ALA A 193 31.09 15.64 2.96
CA ALA A 193 31.35 17.04 3.32
C ALA A 193 31.50 17.97 2.10
N GLU A 194 31.87 17.46 0.92
CA GLU A 194 31.94 18.23 -0.33
C GLU A 194 30.58 18.47 -0.98
N ILE A 195 29.61 17.56 -0.84
CA ILE A 195 28.24 17.71 -1.36
C ILE A 195 27.25 18.30 -0.33
N GLY A 196 27.63 18.28 0.95
CA GLY A 196 26.80 18.76 2.08
C GLY A 196 26.24 17.63 2.94
N GLN A 197 26.31 17.79 4.27
CA GLN A 197 25.84 16.77 5.21
C GLN A 197 24.30 16.68 5.23
N VAL A 198 23.59 17.80 5.15
CA VAL A 198 22.11 17.84 5.25
C VAL A 198 21.50 17.24 3.97
N GLU A 199 22.12 17.58 2.85
CA GLU A 199 21.81 17.15 1.50
C GLU A 199 22.04 15.64 1.32
N PHE A 200 23.08 15.07 1.95
CA PHE A 200 23.27 13.63 2.02
C PHE A 200 22.39 12.93 3.07
N ASP A 201 22.12 13.56 4.21
CA ASP A 201 21.20 12.99 5.22
C ASP A 201 19.75 12.92 4.69
N GLU A 202 19.35 13.84 3.80
CA GLU A 202 18.14 13.73 2.98
C GLU A 202 18.17 12.49 2.08
N ALA A 203 19.25 12.30 1.30
CA ALA A 203 19.40 11.14 0.42
C ALA A 203 19.42 9.80 1.19
N HIS A 204 20.10 9.75 2.33
CA HIS A 204 20.12 8.58 3.22
C HIS A 204 18.72 8.30 3.81
N PHE A 205 17.98 9.33 4.21
CA PHE A 205 16.59 9.20 4.66
C PHE A 205 15.65 8.66 3.56
N VAL A 206 15.80 9.12 2.31
CA VAL A 206 15.03 8.58 1.17
C VAL A 206 15.37 7.11 0.93
N LEU A 207 16.64 6.74 0.79
CA LEU A 207 17.06 5.35 0.56
C LEU A 207 16.64 4.38 1.68
N ARG A 208 16.58 4.88 2.93
CA ARG A 208 16.07 4.15 4.08
C ARG A 208 14.56 3.90 3.98
N ASN A 209 13.77 4.92 3.65
CA ASN A 209 12.30 4.81 3.57
C ASN A 209 11.86 3.97 2.36
N GLU A 210 12.56 4.09 1.23
CA GLU A 210 12.36 3.29 0.03
C GLU A 210 12.97 1.87 0.14
N HIS A 211 13.39 1.46 1.34
CA HIS A 211 13.91 0.13 1.65
C HIS A 211 15.03 -0.33 0.69
N ARG A 212 15.95 0.56 0.33
CA ARG A 212 17.11 0.23 -0.52
C ARG A 212 18.35 -0.21 0.25
N LEU A 213 18.36 -0.07 1.58
CA LEU A 213 19.51 -0.40 2.45
C LEU A 213 19.27 -1.64 3.30
N ILE A 214 20.28 -2.51 3.39
CA ILE A 214 20.35 -3.73 4.20
C ILE A 214 20.73 -3.39 5.65
N ASP A 215 21.70 -2.51 5.86
CA ASP A 215 21.93 -1.80 7.12
C ASP A 215 21.47 -0.34 6.99
N PRO A 216 20.26 0.02 7.48
CA PRO A 216 19.70 1.37 7.36
C PRO A 216 20.49 2.48 8.06
N ASP A 217 21.44 2.16 8.94
CA ASP A 217 22.30 3.13 9.64
C ASP A 217 23.72 3.19 9.02
N SER A 218 24.04 2.32 8.05
CA SER A 218 25.35 2.27 7.37
C SER A 218 25.51 3.40 6.34
N ARG A 219 26.12 4.51 6.74
CA ARG A 219 26.52 5.59 5.81
C ARG A 219 27.45 5.13 4.66
N ILE A 220 28.15 4.00 4.77
CA ILE A 220 29.01 3.47 3.69
C ILE A 220 28.15 2.75 2.64
N GLU A 221 27.11 2.04 3.07
CA GLU A 221 26.14 1.41 2.17
C GLU A 221 25.25 2.46 1.53
N ALA A 222 24.73 3.40 2.32
CA ALA A 222 23.97 4.55 1.82
C ALA A 222 24.75 5.37 0.79
N TRP A 223 26.07 5.54 0.94
CA TRP A 223 26.91 6.17 -0.09
C TRP A 223 26.95 5.35 -1.39
N ARG A 224 27.19 4.03 -1.32
CA ARG A 224 27.22 3.16 -2.50
C ARG A 224 25.90 3.17 -3.27
N GLU A 225 24.80 2.94 -2.56
CA GLU A 225 23.44 2.92 -3.13
C GLU A 225 23.06 4.29 -3.69
N PHE A 226 23.40 5.38 -3.01
CA PHE A 226 23.19 6.74 -3.51
C PHE A 226 23.93 6.97 -4.84
N VAL A 227 25.20 6.61 -4.95
CA VAL A 227 25.94 6.78 -6.21
C VAL A 227 25.39 5.88 -7.31
N ALA A 228 25.00 4.64 -6.99
CA ALA A 228 24.40 3.72 -7.96
C ALA A 228 23.07 4.24 -8.50
N LEU A 229 22.12 4.58 -7.62
CA LEU A 229 20.81 5.08 -8.01
C LEU A 229 20.87 6.48 -8.64
N TYR A 230 21.74 7.38 -8.17
CA TYR A 230 21.90 8.69 -8.81
C TYR A 230 22.42 8.56 -10.25
N CYS A 231 23.47 7.76 -10.47
CA CYS A 231 24.00 7.50 -11.81
C CYS A 231 22.97 6.77 -12.70
N GLU A 232 22.13 5.90 -12.13
CA GLU A 232 21.06 5.21 -12.85
C GLU A 232 19.99 6.22 -13.32
N LEU A 233 19.44 7.01 -12.40
CA LEU A 233 18.42 8.02 -12.71
C LEU A 233 18.94 9.05 -13.71
N GLU A 234 20.19 9.54 -13.58
CA GLU A 234 20.81 10.46 -14.55
C GLU A 234 20.82 9.91 -15.99
N ARG A 235 20.92 8.58 -16.15
CA ARG A 235 21.11 7.91 -17.46
C ARG A 235 19.85 7.33 -18.07
N PHE A 236 18.83 7.06 -17.26
CA PHE A 236 17.59 6.41 -17.69
C PHE A 236 16.32 7.23 -17.42
N GLU A 237 16.23 7.95 -16.28
CA GLU A 237 15.03 8.70 -15.85
C GLU A 237 15.41 10.03 -15.16
N PRO A 238 16.01 10.98 -15.89
CA PRO A 238 16.67 12.15 -15.29
C PRO A 238 15.71 13.15 -14.64
N ASP A 239 14.42 13.10 -14.98
CA ASP A 239 13.37 13.90 -14.34
C ASP A 239 12.99 13.39 -12.94
N LEU A 240 13.28 12.11 -12.62
CA LEU A 240 13.09 11.57 -11.27
C LEU A 240 14.21 11.97 -10.29
N LEU A 241 15.35 12.50 -10.75
CA LEU A 241 16.42 12.98 -9.86
C LEU A 241 15.93 14.05 -8.88
N ALA A 242 15.06 14.96 -9.33
CA ALA A 242 14.46 15.99 -8.50
C ALA A 242 13.35 15.48 -7.57
N VAL A 243 12.89 14.23 -7.76
CA VAL A 243 11.90 13.56 -6.90
C VAL A 243 12.60 12.76 -5.81
N TRP A 244 13.66 12.03 -6.16
CA TRP A 244 14.45 11.21 -5.22
C TRP A 244 15.43 12.03 -4.38
N PHE A 245 16.09 13.02 -4.97
CA PHE A 245 17.18 13.78 -4.33
C PHE A 245 17.06 15.30 -4.57
N PRO A 246 15.93 15.94 -4.18
CA PRO A 246 15.63 17.33 -4.51
C PRO A 246 16.73 18.34 -4.11
N SER A 247 17.39 18.17 -2.96
CA SER A 247 18.47 19.08 -2.53
C SER A 247 19.79 18.89 -3.30
N LEU A 248 19.97 17.75 -3.99
CA LEU A 248 21.18 17.39 -4.73
C LEU A 248 21.03 17.49 -6.26
N ALA A 249 19.78 17.56 -6.76
CA ALA A 249 19.49 17.65 -8.18
C ALA A 249 20.12 18.91 -8.81
N GLY A 250 20.95 18.71 -9.84
CA GLY A 250 21.62 19.80 -10.57
C GLY A 250 22.86 20.40 -9.90
N GLN A 251 23.32 19.90 -8.74
CA GLN A 251 24.56 20.39 -8.12
C GLN A 251 25.81 20.01 -8.94
N PRO A 252 26.65 20.98 -9.40
CA PRO A 252 27.90 20.65 -10.10
C PRO A 252 28.96 20.03 -9.19
N GLN A 253 28.95 20.33 -7.89
CA GLN A 253 29.84 19.74 -6.88
C GLN A 253 29.66 18.22 -6.80
N LEU A 254 28.42 17.74 -6.86
CA LEU A 254 28.11 16.31 -6.81
C LEU A 254 28.77 15.56 -7.97
N GLN A 255 28.59 16.02 -9.21
CA GLN A 255 29.26 15.43 -10.38
C GLN A 255 30.79 15.43 -10.26
N GLN A 256 31.39 16.47 -9.65
CA GLN A 256 32.83 16.51 -9.35
C GLN A 256 33.26 15.58 -8.20
N ALA A 257 32.36 15.21 -7.28
CA ALA A 257 32.62 14.20 -6.25
C ALA A 257 32.53 12.78 -6.83
N LEU A 258 31.42 12.47 -7.53
CA LEU A 258 31.15 11.14 -8.09
C LEU A 258 32.23 10.70 -9.10
N SER A 259 32.66 11.60 -9.98
CA SER A 259 33.68 11.33 -11.01
C SER A 259 35.08 10.99 -10.48
N ARG A 260 35.37 11.22 -9.19
CA ARG A 260 36.61 10.76 -8.52
C ARG A 260 36.57 9.28 -8.19
N ASP A 261 35.37 8.80 -7.88
CA ASP A 261 35.13 7.46 -7.34
C ASP A 261 34.66 6.50 -8.44
N ILE A 262 33.99 6.96 -9.51
CA ILE A 262 33.53 6.12 -10.62
C ILE A 262 33.45 6.81 -12.00
N ASN A 263 33.70 6.05 -13.07
CA ASN A 263 33.51 6.49 -14.46
C ASN A 263 32.17 6.00 -15.03
N ALA A 264 31.06 6.57 -14.55
CA ALA A 264 29.70 6.13 -14.92
C ALA A 264 29.44 6.12 -16.45
N GLY A 265 30.08 7.02 -17.23
CA GLY A 265 29.94 7.05 -18.68
C GLY A 265 30.54 5.83 -19.39
N GLU A 266 31.67 5.31 -18.91
CA GLU A 266 32.27 4.07 -19.42
C GLU A 266 31.43 2.84 -19.05
N ILE A 267 30.87 2.81 -17.83
CA ILE A 267 29.97 1.76 -17.38
C ILE A 267 28.70 1.73 -18.24
N TYR A 268 28.14 2.90 -18.53
CA TYR A 268 26.93 3.03 -19.36
C TYR A 268 27.15 2.49 -20.78
N ILE A 269 28.32 2.78 -21.37
CA ILE A 269 28.69 2.27 -22.69
C ILE A 269 28.95 0.75 -22.66
N ARG A 270 29.66 0.22 -21.64
CA ARG A 270 29.99 -1.22 -21.57
C ARG A 270 28.80 -2.12 -21.24
N THR A 271 27.79 -1.59 -20.54
CA THR A 271 26.59 -2.35 -20.15
C THR A 271 25.46 -2.34 -21.18
N LYS A 272 25.55 -1.55 -22.27
CA LYS A 272 24.47 -1.44 -23.25
C LYS A 272 24.16 -2.78 -23.91
N LEU A 273 22.97 -3.31 -23.61
CA LEU A 273 22.56 -4.64 -24.06
C LEU A 273 22.45 -4.72 -25.60
N TYR A 274 22.85 -5.87 -26.14
CA TYR A 274 22.78 -6.12 -27.58
C TYR A 274 21.33 -6.01 -28.07
N GLY A 275 21.07 -5.03 -28.96
CA GLY A 275 19.76 -4.79 -29.57
C GLY A 275 18.86 -3.81 -28.81
N ALA A 276 19.30 -3.27 -27.67
CA ALA A 276 18.57 -2.22 -26.95
C ALA A 276 18.71 -0.85 -27.65
N THR A 277 17.58 -0.16 -27.83
CA THR A 277 17.56 1.27 -28.17
C THR A 277 18.07 2.12 -27.01
N ASP A 278 18.56 3.33 -27.29
CA ASP A 278 18.88 4.33 -26.26
C ASP A 278 17.63 4.69 -25.44
N PRO A 279 17.75 5.04 -24.14
CA PRO A 279 16.61 5.27 -23.27
C PRO A 279 15.71 6.41 -23.74
N ASP A 280 14.40 6.28 -23.55
CA ASP A 280 13.47 7.38 -23.79
C ASP A 280 13.54 8.40 -22.65
N LEU A 281 14.42 9.39 -22.83
CA LEU A 281 14.61 10.51 -21.91
C LEU A 281 13.48 11.56 -21.96
N THR A 282 12.34 11.29 -22.60
CA THR A 282 11.17 12.17 -22.45
C THR A 282 10.65 12.10 -21.01
N PRO A 283 10.26 13.23 -20.38
CA PRO A 283 9.79 13.21 -19.00
C PRO A 283 8.56 12.30 -18.82
N HIS A 284 8.44 11.66 -17.65
CA HIS A 284 7.33 10.77 -17.32
C HIS A 284 5.96 11.45 -17.52
N VAL A 285 5.86 12.75 -17.25
CA VAL A 285 4.66 13.58 -17.53
C VAL A 285 4.20 13.49 -19.00
N VAL A 286 5.15 13.47 -19.93
CA VAL A 286 4.90 13.42 -21.38
C VAL A 286 4.64 11.99 -21.85
N ARG A 287 5.36 11.00 -21.29
CA ARG A 287 5.11 9.56 -21.54
C ARG A 287 3.73 9.14 -21.04
N ASP A 288 3.29 9.63 -19.88
CA ASP A 288 1.92 9.49 -19.35
C ASP A 288 0.90 10.08 -20.33
N GLU A 289 1.08 11.33 -20.78
CA GLU A 289 0.15 12.00 -21.69
C GLU A 289 0.01 11.25 -23.03
N ALA A 290 1.14 10.84 -23.64
CA ALA A 290 1.13 10.03 -24.86
C ALA A 290 0.44 8.67 -24.66
N SER A 291 0.71 7.99 -23.54
CA SER A 291 0.08 6.71 -23.18
C SER A 291 -1.44 6.86 -22.97
N LEU A 292 -1.89 7.99 -22.43
CA LEU A 292 -3.29 8.29 -22.22
C LEU A 292 -4.02 8.69 -23.50
N VAL A 293 -3.37 9.42 -24.41
CA VAL A 293 -3.89 9.69 -25.76
C VAL A 293 -4.05 8.38 -26.54
N SER A 294 -3.05 7.51 -26.49
CA SER A 294 -3.11 6.15 -27.05
C SER A 294 -4.26 5.33 -26.44
N THR A 295 -4.37 5.32 -25.10
CA THR A 295 -5.42 4.60 -24.38
C THR A 295 -6.83 5.14 -24.70
N ARG A 296 -7.00 6.47 -24.75
CA ARG A 296 -8.25 7.15 -25.16
C ARG A 296 -8.63 6.82 -26.60
N SER A 297 -7.66 6.78 -27.51
CA SER A 297 -7.86 6.35 -28.91
C SER A 297 -8.32 4.89 -28.99
N ASN A 298 -7.66 3.99 -28.25
CA ASN A 298 -8.04 2.57 -28.21
C ASN A 298 -9.46 2.36 -27.67
N TRP A 299 -9.96 3.19 -26.75
CA TRP A 299 -11.36 3.14 -26.33
C TRP A 299 -12.32 3.51 -27.46
N THR A 300 -12.04 4.54 -28.26
CA THR A 300 -12.94 4.96 -29.36
C THR A 300 -12.95 3.96 -30.51
N LEU A 301 -11.80 3.37 -30.83
CA LEU A 301 -11.63 2.36 -31.88
C LEU A 301 -12.20 1.00 -31.48
N GLY A 302 -11.89 0.51 -30.28
CA GLY A 302 -12.25 -0.83 -29.82
C GLY A 302 -13.69 -0.99 -29.33
N ALA A 303 -14.32 0.06 -28.78
CA ALA A 303 -15.62 -0.08 -28.10
C ALA A 303 -16.85 -0.11 -29.03
N GLY A 304 -16.67 0.08 -30.35
CA GLY A 304 -17.74 -0.08 -31.36
C GLY A 304 -19.02 0.71 -31.05
N ILE A 305 -18.89 1.95 -30.55
CA ILE A 305 -19.97 2.69 -29.87
C ILE A 305 -21.13 3.03 -30.83
N THR A 306 -22.11 2.12 -30.93
CA THR A 306 -23.29 2.32 -31.77
C THR A 306 -24.16 3.43 -31.19
N GLN A 307 -24.34 4.51 -31.95
CA GLN A 307 -25.27 5.59 -31.65
C GLN A 307 -26.71 5.04 -31.66
N SER A 308 -27.54 5.43 -30.69
CA SER A 308 -28.91 4.95 -30.59
C SER A 308 -29.76 5.81 -29.65
N ASP A 309 -30.84 6.40 -30.17
CA ASP A 309 -31.80 7.17 -29.37
C ASP A 309 -32.42 6.34 -28.23
N ARG A 310 -32.64 5.04 -28.43
CA ARG A 310 -33.15 4.12 -27.39
C ARG A 310 -32.09 3.79 -26.32
N ALA A 311 -30.80 4.03 -26.59
CA ALA A 311 -29.75 3.99 -25.57
C ALA A 311 -29.66 5.34 -24.85
N TYR A 312 -29.58 6.44 -25.60
CA TYR A 312 -29.59 7.83 -25.10
C TYR A 312 -30.71 8.10 -24.08
N VAL A 313 -31.98 7.88 -24.47
CA VAL A 313 -33.14 8.10 -23.57
C VAL A 313 -33.10 7.18 -22.35
N ARG A 314 -32.59 5.96 -22.48
CA ARG A 314 -32.47 4.99 -21.37
C ARG A 314 -31.40 5.40 -20.37
N LEU A 315 -30.32 6.02 -20.84
CA LEU A 315 -29.21 6.51 -20.01
C LEU A 315 -29.60 7.79 -19.28
N LEU A 316 -30.31 8.73 -19.92
CA LEU A 316 -30.90 9.87 -19.20
C LEU A 316 -31.90 9.42 -18.12
N ARG A 317 -32.81 8.47 -18.42
CA ARG A 317 -33.68 7.83 -17.40
C ARG A 317 -32.94 7.00 -16.33
N ARG A 318 -31.62 6.80 -16.45
CA ARG A 318 -30.77 6.26 -15.37
C ARG A 318 -30.06 7.37 -14.60
N ARG A 319 -29.60 8.42 -15.28
CA ARG A 319 -29.08 9.66 -14.69
C ARG A 319 -30.09 10.26 -13.72
N ASP A 320 -31.30 10.52 -14.19
CA ASP A 320 -32.29 11.27 -13.41
C ASP A 320 -32.70 10.50 -12.14
N ARG A 321 -32.93 9.18 -12.25
CA ARG A 321 -33.12 8.26 -11.10
C ARG A 321 -31.89 8.08 -10.19
N SER A 322 -30.70 8.48 -10.64
CA SER A 322 -29.49 8.50 -9.80
C SER A 322 -29.43 9.82 -9.02
N ASN A 323 -29.74 10.95 -9.66
CA ASN A 323 -29.89 12.25 -8.99
C ASN A 323 -31.02 12.24 -7.94
N GLU A 324 -32.18 11.63 -8.23
CA GLU A 324 -33.26 11.39 -7.26
C GLU A 324 -32.80 10.67 -5.97
N ARG A 325 -31.72 9.88 -6.04
CA ARG A 325 -31.15 9.13 -4.91
C ARG A 325 -29.98 9.85 -4.23
N GLY A 326 -29.55 10.99 -4.77
CA GLY A 326 -28.33 11.71 -4.37
C GLY A 326 -27.02 11.08 -4.87
N ASN A 327 -27.08 10.21 -5.89
CA ASN A 327 -25.91 9.61 -6.53
C ASN A 327 -25.53 10.38 -7.80
N THR A 328 -24.98 11.57 -7.60
CA THR A 328 -24.45 12.48 -8.63
C THR A 328 -23.37 11.82 -9.49
N VAL A 329 -22.49 10.99 -8.93
CA VAL A 329 -21.45 10.27 -9.70
C VAL A 329 -22.07 9.33 -10.73
N ALA A 330 -23.07 8.54 -10.34
CA ALA A 330 -23.82 7.74 -11.31
C ALA A 330 -24.61 8.61 -12.30
N ALA A 331 -25.06 9.80 -11.92
CA ALA A 331 -25.72 10.73 -12.84
C ALA A 331 -24.76 11.22 -13.94
N ILE A 332 -23.60 11.79 -13.55
CA ILE A 332 -22.52 12.22 -14.45
C ILE A 332 -22.14 11.09 -15.40
N VAL A 333 -21.85 9.90 -14.86
CA VAL A 333 -21.42 8.72 -15.64
C VAL A 333 -22.49 8.24 -16.64
N ASN A 334 -23.78 8.29 -16.28
CA ASN A 334 -24.86 8.00 -17.24
C ASN A 334 -25.07 9.14 -18.25
N ALA A 335 -24.79 10.40 -17.90
CA ALA A 335 -24.91 11.55 -18.80
C ALA A 335 -23.83 11.54 -19.89
N ILE A 336 -22.56 11.28 -19.53
CA ILE A 336 -21.46 11.15 -20.50
C ILE A 336 -21.69 9.94 -21.42
N MET A 337 -22.12 8.80 -20.88
CA MET A 337 -22.55 7.66 -21.71
C MET A 337 -23.74 8.00 -22.62
N ALA A 338 -24.67 8.86 -22.20
CA ALA A 338 -25.76 9.31 -23.07
C ALA A 338 -25.21 10.14 -24.24
N ALA A 339 -24.29 11.09 -23.99
CA ALA A 339 -23.65 11.89 -25.02
C ALA A 339 -22.90 11.01 -26.06
N GLN A 340 -22.15 10.00 -25.61
CA GLN A 340 -21.50 9.01 -26.49
C GLN A 340 -22.50 8.23 -27.37
N ARG A 341 -23.74 8.03 -26.91
CA ARG A 341 -24.81 7.30 -27.64
C ARG A 341 -25.73 8.21 -28.45
N ALA A 342 -25.54 9.53 -28.42
CA ALA A 342 -26.39 10.50 -29.11
C ALA A 342 -26.23 10.46 -30.64
N THR A 343 -27.36 10.49 -31.34
CA THR A 343 -27.48 10.44 -32.81
C THR A 343 -27.30 11.80 -33.50
N SER A 344 -27.68 12.89 -32.84
CA SER A 344 -27.48 14.27 -33.31
C SER A 344 -26.57 15.05 -32.37
N THR A 345 -25.93 16.10 -32.90
CA THR A 345 -25.04 16.98 -32.14
C THR A 345 -25.78 17.65 -30.98
N ASP A 346 -26.97 18.22 -31.21
CA ASP A 346 -27.78 18.88 -30.17
C ASP A 346 -28.11 17.94 -28.98
N LYS A 347 -28.33 16.64 -29.24
CA LYS A 347 -28.53 15.62 -28.18
C LYS A 347 -27.23 15.33 -27.43
N ARG A 348 -26.09 15.30 -28.12
CA ARG A 348 -24.77 15.11 -27.52
C ARG A 348 -24.43 16.28 -26.61
N ASP A 349 -24.66 17.49 -27.09
CA ASP A 349 -24.35 18.73 -26.38
C ASP A 349 -25.26 18.88 -25.15
N ALA A 350 -26.58 18.66 -25.29
CA ALA A 350 -27.53 18.70 -24.17
C ALA A 350 -27.29 17.60 -23.11
N ALA A 351 -26.65 16.47 -23.46
CA ALA A 351 -26.20 15.47 -22.49
C ALA A 351 -24.84 15.82 -21.86
N THR A 352 -23.95 16.47 -22.61
CA THR A 352 -22.64 16.96 -22.15
C THR A 352 -22.83 18.12 -21.16
N GLU A 353 -23.72 19.06 -21.46
CA GLU A 353 -24.14 20.14 -20.56
C GLU A 353 -24.73 19.57 -19.25
N LYS A 354 -25.62 18.57 -19.34
CA LYS A 354 -26.16 17.88 -18.16
C LYS A 354 -25.05 17.24 -17.31
N ALA A 355 -24.05 16.63 -17.94
CA ALA A 355 -22.91 16.07 -17.22
C ALA A 355 -22.07 17.16 -16.53
N ARG A 356 -21.78 18.29 -17.21
CA ARG A 356 -21.06 19.44 -16.62
C ARG A 356 -21.81 20.00 -15.42
N ASN A 357 -23.12 20.21 -15.54
CA ASN A 357 -23.96 20.73 -14.45
C ASN A 357 -24.00 19.77 -13.26
N ASP A 358 -23.99 18.44 -13.48
CA ASP A 358 -23.87 17.45 -12.41
C ASP A 358 -22.46 17.47 -11.75
N VAL A 359 -21.37 17.73 -12.51
CA VAL A 359 -20.00 17.89 -11.96
C VAL A 359 -19.86 19.18 -11.16
N GLN A 360 -20.39 20.30 -11.64
CA GLN A 360 -20.44 21.58 -10.89
C GLN A 360 -21.21 21.41 -9.57
N PHE A 361 -22.34 20.69 -9.61
CA PHE A 361 -23.11 20.38 -8.41
C PHE A 361 -22.33 19.50 -7.42
N LEU A 362 -21.55 18.51 -7.88
CA LEU A 362 -20.65 17.75 -7.02
C LEU A 362 -19.54 18.63 -6.42
N THR A 363 -18.99 19.56 -7.21
CA THR A 363 -17.93 20.48 -6.81
C THR A 363 -18.37 21.43 -5.69
N GLU A 364 -19.56 22.04 -5.83
CA GLU A 364 -20.13 22.91 -4.78
C GLU A 364 -20.52 22.12 -3.50
N ARG A 365 -20.92 20.85 -3.63
CA ARG A 365 -21.12 19.97 -2.46
C ARG A 365 -19.80 19.66 -1.75
N LEU A 366 -18.71 19.41 -2.49
CA LEU A 366 -17.37 19.25 -1.91
C LEU A 366 -16.89 20.53 -1.23
N ARG A 367 -17.10 21.70 -1.85
CA ARG A 367 -16.74 23.00 -1.26
C ARG A 367 -17.44 23.25 0.08
N ARG A 368 -18.74 22.95 0.16
CA ARG A 368 -19.51 23.01 1.42
C ARG A 368 -19.09 21.94 2.44
N ALA A 369 -18.63 20.79 1.97
CA ALA A 369 -18.20 19.72 2.85
C ALA A 369 -16.84 19.98 3.51
N ILE A 370 -15.90 20.57 2.76
CA ILE A 370 -14.47 20.66 3.08
C ILE A 370 -14.04 22.10 3.43
N GLU A 371 -14.81 23.11 3.02
CA GLU A 371 -14.52 24.55 3.22
C GLU A 371 -13.19 25.01 2.59
N PHE A 372 -12.84 24.44 1.42
CA PHE A 372 -11.69 24.89 0.60
C PHE A 372 -11.96 26.25 -0.10
N ARG A 373 -10.90 26.89 -0.63
CA ARG A 373 -10.94 28.26 -1.15
C ARG A 373 -11.81 28.36 -2.41
N GLU A 374 -12.48 29.48 -2.59
CA GLU A 374 -13.31 29.72 -3.78
C GLU A 374 -12.50 29.71 -5.09
N GLU A 375 -11.24 30.15 -5.03
CA GLU A 375 -10.25 30.10 -6.13
C GLU A 375 -10.02 28.68 -6.66
N ASP A 376 -10.06 27.66 -5.81
CA ASP A 376 -9.81 26.26 -6.18
C ASP A 376 -11.01 25.61 -6.88
N THR A 377 -12.19 26.26 -6.89
CA THR A 377 -13.44 25.67 -7.40
C THR A 377 -13.36 25.30 -8.88
N GLU A 378 -12.73 26.13 -9.72
CA GLU A 378 -12.60 25.84 -11.16
C GLU A 378 -11.52 24.77 -11.44
N ASN A 379 -10.46 24.72 -10.61
CA ASN A 379 -9.46 23.66 -10.65
C ASN A 379 -10.09 22.30 -10.31
N TRP A 380 -10.92 22.24 -9.26
CA TRP A 380 -11.73 21.08 -8.91
C TRP A 380 -12.70 20.68 -10.02
N HIS A 381 -13.49 21.62 -10.54
CA HIS A 381 -14.44 21.38 -11.64
C HIS A 381 -13.73 20.77 -12.87
N SER A 382 -12.57 21.32 -13.24
CA SER A 382 -11.76 20.83 -14.35
C SER A 382 -11.23 19.40 -14.12
N SER A 383 -10.60 19.13 -12.98
CA SER A 383 -10.06 17.78 -12.70
C SER A 383 -11.16 16.73 -12.49
N LEU A 384 -12.31 17.11 -11.93
CA LEU A 384 -13.48 16.22 -11.82
C LEU A 384 -14.12 15.92 -13.18
N TRP A 385 -14.06 16.85 -14.14
CA TRP A 385 -14.55 16.63 -15.51
C TRP A 385 -13.70 15.60 -16.28
N GLU A 386 -12.37 15.66 -16.19
CA GLU A 386 -11.48 14.70 -16.85
C GLU A 386 -11.55 13.31 -16.20
N LEU A 387 -11.58 13.25 -14.85
CA LEU A 387 -11.92 12.03 -14.10
C LEU A 387 -13.22 11.40 -14.61
N ALA A 388 -14.29 12.20 -14.70
CA ALA A 388 -15.61 11.72 -15.11
C ALA A 388 -15.60 11.19 -16.56
N THR A 389 -14.92 11.88 -17.47
CA THR A 389 -14.75 11.47 -18.87
C THR A 389 -14.03 10.13 -18.99
N ASN A 390 -12.91 9.95 -18.27
CA ASN A 390 -12.15 8.70 -18.27
C ASN A 390 -12.89 7.56 -17.56
N SER A 391 -13.69 7.88 -16.53
CA SER A 391 -14.43 6.91 -15.72
C SER A 391 -15.43 6.06 -16.49
N VAL A 392 -15.91 6.48 -17.67
CA VAL A 392 -16.86 5.68 -18.47
C VAL A 392 -16.27 4.33 -18.90
N HIS A 393 -14.95 4.22 -19.07
CA HIS A 393 -14.30 3.08 -19.68
C HIS A 393 -13.84 2.05 -18.64
N GLY A 394 -14.61 0.95 -18.54
CA GLY A 394 -14.44 -0.14 -17.58
C GLY A 394 -15.68 -0.32 -16.68
N PHE A 395 -15.88 -1.51 -16.10
CA PHE A 395 -17.01 -1.76 -15.19
C PHE A 395 -16.82 -1.04 -13.85
N TRP A 396 -15.69 -1.31 -13.18
CA TRP A 396 -15.35 -0.76 -11.87
C TRP A 396 -13.86 -0.37 -11.84
N ASN A 397 -13.56 0.86 -12.27
CA ASN A 397 -12.21 1.41 -12.45
C ASN A 397 -11.84 2.39 -11.32
N SER A 398 -10.58 2.82 -11.29
CA SER A 398 -10.03 3.72 -10.27
C SER A 398 -10.73 5.08 -10.27
N GLU A 399 -11.05 5.62 -11.44
CA GLU A 399 -11.73 6.92 -11.59
C GLU A 399 -13.11 6.90 -10.92
N LYS A 400 -13.91 5.85 -11.15
CA LYS A 400 -15.19 5.68 -10.45
C LYS A 400 -14.99 5.53 -8.95
N ARG A 401 -14.03 4.71 -8.50
CA ARG A 401 -13.77 4.51 -7.05
C ARG A 401 -13.45 5.85 -6.37
N LEU A 402 -12.56 6.67 -6.95
CA LEU A 402 -12.18 7.99 -6.45
C LEU A 402 -13.37 8.96 -6.44
N LEU A 403 -14.09 9.09 -7.56
CA LEU A 403 -15.30 9.94 -7.63
C LEU A 403 -16.36 9.52 -6.60
N TYR A 404 -16.54 8.21 -6.38
CA TYR A 404 -17.44 7.70 -5.34
C TYR A 404 -16.96 7.99 -3.92
N ASP A 405 -15.65 7.98 -3.65
CA ASP A 405 -15.10 8.37 -2.34
C ASP A 405 -15.35 9.87 -2.08
N LEU A 406 -15.11 10.75 -3.07
CA LEU A 406 -15.47 12.18 -2.98
C LEU A 406 -16.97 12.40 -2.77
N GLN A 407 -17.83 11.60 -3.41
CA GLN A 407 -19.26 11.65 -3.14
C GLN A 407 -19.63 11.22 -1.71
N LYS A 408 -18.89 10.29 -1.08
CA LYS A 408 -19.11 9.94 0.33
C LYS A 408 -18.81 11.11 1.25
N VAL A 409 -17.75 11.87 1.01
CA VAL A 409 -17.43 13.11 1.77
C VAL A 409 -18.62 14.07 1.77
N CYS A 410 -19.25 14.29 0.61
CA CYS A 410 -20.46 15.11 0.50
C CYS A 410 -21.64 14.51 1.27
N LEU A 411 -21.86 13.20 1.13
CA LEU A 411 -22.98 12.50 1.76
C LEU A 411 -22.84 12.44 3.29
N ASP A 412 -21.63 12.32 3.83
CA ASP A 412 -21.36 12.34 5.26
C ASP A 412 -21.59 13.73 5.85
N HIS A 413 -21.14 14.79 5.15
CA HIS A 413 -21.42 16.16 5.56
C HIS A 413 -22.94 16.44 5.63
N GLU A 414 -23.68 16.01 4.60
CA GLU A 414 -25.13 16.24 4.44
C GLU A 414 -26.03 15.34 5.30
N ARG A 415 -25.63 14.08 5.53
CA ARG A 415 -26.48 13.05 6.13
C ARG A 415 -25.89 12.59 7.46
N VAL A 416 -26.62 12.85 8.53
CA VAL A 416 -26.26 12.32 9.86
C VAL A 416 -26.25 10.79 9.81
N THR A 417 -25.09 10.18 10.05
CA THR A 417 -24.96 8.72 10.22
C THR A 417 -25.63 8.27 11.51
N TYR A 418 -26.37 7.16 11.47
CA TYR A 418 -27.08 6.61 12.63
C TYR A 418 -26.62 5.19 12.94
N LYS A 419 -26.46 4.88 14.23
CA LYS A 419 -26.31 3.50 14.72
C LYS A 419 -27.63 3.02 15.33
N VAL A 420 -28.00 1.78 15.02
CA VAL A 420 -29.07 1.05 15.71
C VAL A 420 -28.42 0.21 16.80
N ASP A 421 -28.88 0.33 18.04
CA ASP A 421 -28.31 -0.40 19.18
C ASP A 421 -29.43 -1.11 19.96
N LEU A 422 -29.89 -2.24 19.40
CA LEU A 422 -30.98 -3.04 19.96
C LEU A 422 -30.66 -3.56 21.37
N VAL A 423 -29.39 -3.91 21.64
CA VAL A 423 -28.97 -4.43 22.94
C VAL A 423 -29.00 -3.32 23.99
N LYS A 424 -28.39 -2.14 23.74
CA LYS A 424 -28.48 -1.02 24.69
C LYS A 424 -29.93 -0.52 24.83
N TRP A 425 -30.78 -0.64 23.80
CA TRP A 425 -32.22 -0.34 23.89
C TRP A 425 -32.95 -1.30 24.85
N ILE A 426 -32.87 -2.63 24.64
CA ILE A 426 -33.51 -3.65 25.50
C ILE A 426 -33.02 -3.51 26.94
N VAL A 427 -31.70 -3.43 27.16
CA VAL A 427 -31.11 -3.31 28.51
C VAL A 427 -31.55 -2.02 29.22
N SER A 428 -31.76 -0.92 28.48
CA SER A 428 -32.30 0.32 29.03
C SER A 428 -33.82 0.31 29.27
N ARG A 429 -34.51 -0.81 29.01
CA ARG A 429 -35.99 -0.91 28.99
C ARG A 429 -36.64 0.21 28.16
N GLY A 430 -36.03 0.53 27.02
CA GLY A 430 -36.49 1.58 26.11
C GLY A 430 -36.17 3.03 26.50
N GLN A 431 -35.48 3.28 27.62
CA GLN A 431 -35.12 4.66 28.04
C GLN A 431 -34.04 5.30 27.15
N ARG A 432 -33.19 4.51 26.48
CA ARG A 432 -32.25 5.00 25.45
C ARG A 432 -32.88 4.86 24.07
N PRO A 433 -32.68 5.81 23.13
CA PRO A 433 -33.24 5.71 21.78
C PRO A 433 -32.59 4.56 20.99
N LEU A 434 -33.42 3.73 20.34
CA LEU A 434 -32.97 2.60 19.51
C LEU A 434 -32.05 3.05 18.35
N ARG A 435 -32.29 4.24 17.80
CA ARG A 435 -31.54 4.87 16.70
C ARG A 435 -30.81 6.12 17.23
N ARG A 436 -29.48 6.07 17.35
CA ARG A 436 -28.64 7.18 17.84
C ARG A 436 -27.83 7.86 16.72
N PRO A 437 -27.77 9.21 16.65
CA PRO A 437 -27.00 9.93 15.65
C PRO A 437 -25.51 10.03 16.04
N LEU A 438 -24.61 9.58 15.17
CA LEU A 438 -23.15 9.58 15.39
C LEU A 438 -22.52 10.90 14.92
N ARG A 439 -22.70 11.97 15.70
CA ARG A 439 -22.27 13.33 15.30
C ARG A 439 -20.77 13.49 15.12
N ASN A 440 -19.95 12.74 15.86
CA ASN A 440 -18.49 12.87 15.86
C ASN A 440 -17.82 12.00 14.79
N LEU A 441 -18.50 10.95 14.32
CA LEU A 441 -17.99 10.08 13.25
C LEU A 441 -17.85 10.80 11.91
N ARG A 442 -18.65 11.85 11.65
CA ARG A 442 -18.72 12.59 10.40
C ARG A 442 -17.36 13.09 9.91
N GLU A 443 -16.64 13.83 10.74
CA GLU A 443 -15.37 14.46 10.32
C GLU A 443 -14.30 13.38 10.08
N VAL A 444 -14.37 12.27 10.83
CA VAL A 444 -13.46 11.12 10.72
C VAL A 444 -13.70 10.33 9.43
N THR A 445 -14.97 10.09 9.04
CA THR A 445 -15.26 9.40 7.76
C THR A 445 -15.00 10.30 6.56
N MET A 446 -15.24 11.61 6.66
CA MET A 446 -14.84 12.59 5.65
C MET A 446 -13.33 12.60 5.41
N ALA A 447 -12.52 12.72 6.48
CA ALA A 447 -11.06 12.65 6.38
C ALA A 447 -10.59 11.32 5.80
N LYS A 448 -11.14 10.18 6.27
CA LYS A 448 -10.81 8.84 5.74
C LYS A 448 -11.21 8.64 4.27
N HIS A 449 -12.32 9.24 3.82
CA HIS A 449 -12.71 9.18 2.42
C HIS A 449 -11.87 10.09 1.51
N LEU A 450 -11.34 11.20 2.01
CA LEU A 450 -10.35 12.01 1.30
C LEU A 450 -8.98 11.31 1.22
N ALA A 451 -8.51 10.69 2.30
CA ALA A 451 -7.30 9.86 2.27
C ALA A 451 -7.43 8.68 1.27
N SER A 452 -8.59 8.01 1.26
CA SER A 452 -8.93 6.97 0.26
C SER A 452 -9.03 7.49 -1.17
N ALA A 453 -9.43 8.75 -1.38
CA ALA A 453 -9.42 9.38 -2.70
C ALA A 453 -8.00 9.74 -3.15
N ALA A 454 -7.16 10.24 -2.25
CA ALA A 454 -5.76 10.57 -2.49
C ALA A 454 -4.92 9.33 -2.82
N SER A 455 -4.97 8.26 -2.02
CA SER A 455 -4.19 7.04 -2.27
C SER A 455 -4.59 6.32 -3.57
N ARG A 456 -5.83 6.48 -4.03
CA ARG A 456 -6.28 5.95 -5.33
C ARG A 456 -5.69 6.67 -6.54
N LEU A 457 -5.19 7.89 -6.39
CA LEU A 457 -4.75 8.75 -7.51
C LEU A 457 -3.63 8.14 -8.35
N VAL A 458 -2.78 7.30 -7.73
CA VAL A 458 -1.70 6.56 -8.42
C VAL A 458 -2.26 5.72 -9.58
N TYR A 459 -3.39 5.05 -9.35
CA TYR A 459 -4.04 4.13 -10.29
C TYR A 459 -5.05 4.79 -11.25
N VAL A 460 -5.08 6.13 -11.29
CA VAL A 460 -6.02 6.91 -12.09
C VAL A 460 -5.38 7.32 -13.42
N ARG A 461 -6.14 7.20 -14.50
CA ARG A 461 -5.71 7.61 -15.85
C ARG A 461 -5.96 9.11 -16.04
N LEU A 462 -4.96 9.95 -15.78
CA LEU A 462 -4.94 11.42 -15.95
C LEU A 462 -3.56 11.87 -16.42
N SER A 463 -3.47 12.90 -17.27
CA SER A 463 -2.18 13.42 -17.76
C SER A 463 -1.32 13.89 -16.59
N GLY A 464 0.02 13.91 -16.72
CA GLY A 464 0.88 14.30 -15.59
C GLY A 464 0.54 15.67 -14.99
N ILE A 465 0.10 16.63 -15.83
CA ILE A 465 -0.35 17.96 -15.41
C ILE A 465 -1.71 17.91 -14.67
N GLU A 466 -2.67 17.11 -15.15
CA GLU A 466 -3.97 16.91 -14.48
C GLU A 466 -3.82 16.13 -13.16
N ARG A 467 -2.94 15.12 -13.16
CA ARG A 467 -2.58 14.29 -12.02
C ARG A 467 -1.96 15.17 -10.94
N GLU A 468 -0.95 15.96 -11.27
CA GLU A 468 -0.28 16.88 -10.32
C GLU A 468 -1.26 17.91 -9.73
N ARG A 469 -2.06 18.57 -10.58
CA ARG A 469 -3.12 19.49 -10.09
C ARG A 469 -4.07 18.78 -9.12
N LEU A 470 -4.50 17.57 -9.45
CA LEU A 470 -5.41 16.81 -8.59
C LEU A 470 -4.72 16.27 -7.32
N THR A 471 -3.41 15.97 -7.36
CA THR A 471 -2.60 15.63 -6.18
C THR A 471 -2.65 16.77 -5.17
N GLN A 472 -2.32 17.99 -5.62
CA GLN A 472 -2.33 19.20 -4.78
C GLN A 472 -3.71 19.46 -4.17
N LEU A 473 -4.77 19.42 -5.00
CA LEU A 473 -6.16 19.61 -4.54
C LEU A 473 -6.60 18.53 -3.52
N LEU A 474 -6.30 17.25 -3.75
CA LEU A 474 -6.66 16.17 -2.84
C LEU A 474 -5.86 16.20 -1.54
N HIS A 475 -4.56 16.53 -1.60
CA HIS A 475 -3.72 16.67 -0.42
C HIS A 475 -4.19 17.82 0.46
N ASP A 476 -4.47 18.99 -0.11
CA ASP A 476 -5.00 20.14 0.62
C ASP A 476 -6.41 19.90 1.19
N ALA A 477 -7.29 19.22 0.45
CA ALA A 477 -8.59 18.82 0.97
C ALA A 477 -8.50 17.81 2.12
N ALA A 478 -7.63 16.79 2.00
CA ALA A 478 -7.40 15.82 3.08
C ALA A 478 -6.86 16.52 4.33
N ARG A 479 -5.85 17.37 4.17
CA ARG A 479 -5.24 18.21 5.22
C ARG A 479 -6.27 19.12 5.90
N LEU A 480 -7.17 19.75 5.16
CA LEU A 480 -8.27 20.56 5.72
C LEU A 480 -9.26 19.73 6.54
N ALA A 481 -9.71 18.58 6.02
CA ALA A 481 -10.64 17.70 6.73
C ALA A 481 -10.01 17.09 7.99
N GLU A 482 -8.72 16.74 7.95
CA GLU A 482 -7.95 16.25 9.08
C GLU A 482 -7.77 17.35 10.15
N VAL A 483 -7.55 18.61 9.75
CA VAL A 483 -7.53 19.77 10.66
C VAL A 483 -8.89 20.02 11.29
N GLN A 484 -9.99 19.93 10.54
CA GLN A 484 -11.36 20.02 11.08
C GLN A 484 -11.63 18.89 12.09
N MET A 485 -11.23 17.65 11.77
CA MET A 485 -11.34 16.49 12.63
C MET A 485 -10.53 16.67 13.93
N ARG A 486 -9.23 17.03 13.85
CA ARG A 486 -8.40 17.31 15.04
C ARG A 486 -9.01 18.44 15.88
N THR A 487 -9.42 19.54 15.26
CA THR A 487 -10.02 20.70 15.95
C THR A 487 -11.29 20.31 16.73
N ARG A 488 -12.11 19.41 16.18
CA ARG A 488 -13.34 18.93 16.84
C ARG A 488 -13.07 17.86 17.90
N MET A 489 -12.16 16.92 17.65
CA MET A 489 -11.92 15.76 18.52
C MET A 489 -10.96 16.07 19.69
N ARG A 490 -9.91 16.88 19.48
CA ARG A 490 -8.92 17.26 20.50
C ARG A 490 -9.54 17.73 21.83
N PRO A 491 -10.47 18.71 21.87
CA PRO A 491 -11.06 19.15 23.13
C PRO A 491 -11.92 18.06 23.79
N VAL A 492 -12.62 17.23 23.00
CA VAL A 492 -13.45 16.14 23.53
C VAL A 492 -12.59 15.07 24.20
N LEU A 493 -11.51 14.64 23.54
CA LEU A 493 -10.57 13.67 24.09
C LEU A 493 -9.86 14.22 25.34
N SER A 494 -9.30 15.43 25.25
CA SER A 494 -8.55 16.08 26.34
C SER A 494 -9.40 16.24 27.60
N GLN A 495 -10.61 16.80 27.47
CA GLN A 495 -11.51 16.96 28.61
C GLN A 495 -11.99 15.61 29.18
N THR A 496 -12.24 14.61 28.31
CA THR A 496 -12.65 13.27 28.79
C THR A 496 -11.56 12.60 29.63
N LEU A 497 -10.29 12.78 29.28
CA LEU A 497 -9.17 12.27 30.08
C LEU A 497 -9.01 13.05 31.41
N LEU A 498 -9.09 14.39 31.38
CA LEU A 498 -9.02 15.25 32.58
C LEU A 498 -10.16 14.99 33.59
N ASP A 499 -11.36 14.69 33.08
CA ASP A 499 -12.55 14.28 33.85
C ASP A 499 -12.40 12.90 34.50
N VAL A 500 -11.49 12.07 33.98
CA VAL A 500 -11.14 10.73 34.49
C VAL A 500 -9.93 10.80 35.44
N GLU A 501 -9.50 12.00 35.81
CA GLU A 501 -8.35 12.30 36.68
C GLU A 501 -6.97 11.99 36.06
N PHE A 502 -6.85 11.83 34.73
CA PHE A 502 -5.55 11.94 34.03
C PHE A 502 -5.11 13.42 34.02
N ARG A 503 -4.61 13.92 35.16
CA ARG A 503 -4.27 15.33 35.38
C ARG A 503 -2.76 15.53 35.46
N PRO A 504 -2.12 16.10 34.43
CA PRO A 504 -0.66 16.27 34.42
C PRO A 504 -0.20 17.37 35.39
N THR A 505 0.56 17.00 36.41
CA THR A 505 1.00 17.91 37.48
C THR A 505 2.32 18.59 37.16
N THR A 506 3.29 17.85 36.63
CA THR A 506 4.62 18.36 36.25
C THR A 506 4.65 18.84 34.79
N VAL A 507 5.74 19.53 34.39
CA VAL A 507 5.93 19.95 32.99
C VAL A 507 6.14 18.75 32.05
N PRO A 508 6.97 17.72 32.40
CA PRO A 508 7.05 16.50 31.60
C PRO A 508 5.71 15.78 31.46
N GLU A 509 4.92 15.68 32.53
CA GLU A 509 3.57 15.09 32.47
C GLU A 509 2.63 15.85 31.52
N ARG A 510 2.76 17.19 31.41
CA ARG A 510 1.98 17.98 30.44
C ARG A 510 2.37 17.64 29.01
N VAL A 511 3.66 17.62 28.69
CA VAL A 511 4.16 17.22 27.36
C VAL A 511 3.76 15.78 27.02
N ALA A 512 3.80 14.85 27.99
CA ALA A 512 3.34 13.48 27.83
C ALA A 512 1.82 13.39 27.57
N PHE A 513 1.01 14.19 28.26
CA PHE A 513 -0.44 14.27 28.07
C PHE A 513 -0.80 14.86 26.70
N ASP A 514 -0.17 15.97 26.31
CA ASP A 514 -0.40 16.62 25.01
C ASP A 514 0.00 15.66 23.87
N LYS A 515 1.14 14.95 24.01
CA LYS A 515 1.57 13.91 23.07
C LYS A 515 0.64 12.70 23.03
N LEU A 516 0.11 12.24 24.16
CA LEU A 516 -0.92 11.18 24.21
C LEU A 516 -2.18 11.57 23.43
N VAL A 517 -2.58 12.85 23.51
CA VAL A 517 -3.73 13.39 22.75
C VAL A 517 -3.44 13.39 21.25
N GLU A 518 -2.27 13.84 20.80
CA GLU A 518 -1.92 13.82 19.37
C GLU A 518 -1.68 12.39 18.84
N ASP A 519 -0.91 11.52 19.52
CA ASP A 519 -0.76 10.08 19.19
C ASP A 519 -2.17 9.44 18.97
N SER A 520 -3.14 9.77 19.83
CA SER A 520 -4.52 9.27 19.74
C SER A 520 -5.33 9.89 18.58
N LEU A 521 -5.09 11.15 18.21
CA LEU A 521 -5.72 11.79 17.06
C LEU A 521 -5.17 11.25 15.74
N ASP A 522 -3.88 10.92 15.70
CA ASP A 522 -3.23 10.32 14.53
C ASP A 522 -3.72 8.88 14.31
N CYS A 523 -3.97 8.14 15.40
CA CYS A 523 -4.67 6.84 15.36
C CYS A 523 -6.10 6.96 14.78
N ILE A 524 -6.83 8.03 15.13
CA ILE A 524 -8.18 8.29 14.60
C ILE A 524 -8.13 8.69 13.12
N ALA A 525 -7.17 9.54 12.71
CA ALA A 525 -7.01 9.96 11.32
C ALA A 525 -6.68 8.78 10.38
N SER A 526 -5.71 7.95 10.78
CA SER A 526 -5.26 6.78 10.00
C SER A 526 -6.29 5.64 9.99
N SER A 527 -6.64 5.11 11.16
CA SER A 527 -7.51 3.92 11.26
C SER A 527 -9.00 4.25 11.09
N GLY A 528 -9.42 5.48 11.37
CA GLY A 528 -10.82 5.91 11.44
C GLY A 528 -11.50 5.60 12.78
N TYR A 529 -10.77 5.18 13.81
CA TYR A 529 -11.30 4.89 15.14
C TYR A 529 -10.21 4.95 16.23
N LEU A 530 -10.59 4.83 17.51
CA LEU A 530 -9.68 4.64 18.64
C LEU A 530 -10.13 3.40 19.44
N THR A 531 -9.21 2.69 20.09
CA THR A 531 -9.52 1.49 20.90
C THR A 531 -8.94 1.59 22.30
N MET A 532 -9.51 0.83 23.26
CA MET A 532 -8.95 0.70 24.61
C MET A 532 -7.51 0.14 24.60
N GLY A 533 -7.19 -0.77 23.67
CA GLY A 533 -5.84 -1.33 23.52
C GLY A 533 -4.83 -0.26 23.11
N TYR A 534 -5.12 0.49 22.04
CA TYR A 534 -4.27 1.59 21.61
C TYR A 534 -4.11 2.65 22.71
N LEU A 535 -5.20 3.03 23.40
CA LEU A 535 -5.15 4.01 24.48
C LEU A 535 -4.25 3.54 25.64
N ARG A 536 -4.34 2.28 26.05
CA ARG A 536 -3.45 1.67 27.06
C ARG A 536 -2.00 1.76 26.65
N ASP A 537 -1.71 1.39 25.40
CA ASP A 537 -0.34 1.25 24.90
C ASP A 537 0.29 2.64 24.63
N ALA A 538 -0.52 3.62 24.23
CA ALA A 538 -0.12 5.03 24.11
C ALA A 538 0.10 5.72 25.47
N ILE A 539 -0.66 5.38 26.51
CA ILE A 539 -0.38 5.83 27.90
C ILE A 539 0.98 5.27 28.36
N SER A 540 1.22 3.97 28.10
CA SER A 540 2.48 3.29 28.42
C SER A 540 3.68 3.91 27.69
N LYS A 541 3.56 4.16 26.37
CA LYS A 541 4.58 4.78 25.50
C LYS A 541 5.00 6.20 25.93
N ASN A 542 4.18 6.88 26.73
CA ASN A 542 4.38 8.28 27.11
C ASN A 542 4.67 8.48 28.62
N ASP A 543 4.94 7.40 29.38
CA ASP A 543 5.27 7.44 30.82
C ASP A 543 4.26 8.21 31.70
N LEU A 544 3.00 8.32 31.25
CA LEU A 544 1.98 9.09 31.96
C LEU A 544 1.48 8.30 33.18
N LYS A 545 1.99 8.66 34.36
CA LYS A 545 1.71 7.99 35.63
C LYS A 545 0.22 7.92 35.93
N LEU A 546 -0.31 6.69 35.98
CA LEU A 546 -1.63 6.40 36.53
C LEU A 546 -1.64 6.70 38.04
N PRO A 547 -2.69 7.31 38.60
CA PRO A 547 -2.86 7.40 40.05
C PRO A 547 -2.97 6.02 40.72
N ASP A 548 -2.39 5.87 41.92
CA ASP A 548 -2.61 4.68 42.76
C ASP A 548 -4.10 4.57 43.15
N LEU A 549 -4.70 3.39 42.96
CA LEU A 549 -6.08 3.14 43.38
C LEU A 549 -6.15 3.12 44.92
N SER A 550 -7.00 4.00 45.46
CA SER A 550 -6.94 4.46 46.85
C SER A 550 -8.12 3.98 47.71
N HIS A 551 -9.28 3.71 47.09
CA HIS A 551 -10.51 3.35 47.77
C HIS A 551 -11.17 2.07 47.21
N LEU A 552 -11.81 1.28 48.08
CA LEU A 552 -12.55 0.06 47.71
C LEU A 552 -13.73 0.33 46.76
N THR A 553 -14.23 1.56 46.69
CA THR A 553 -15.25 2.01 45.74
C THR A 553 -14.71 2.25 44.33
N GLU A 554 -13.40 2.45 44.19
CA GLU A 554 -12.71 2.58 42.88
C GLU A 554 -12.55 1.19 42.25
N LEU A 555 -12.23 0.15 43.04
CA LEU A 555 -12.22 -1.25 42.56
C LEU A 555 -13.50 -1.65 41.83
N TYR A 556 -14.68 -1.19 42.29
CA TYR A 556 -15.97 -1.54 41.68
C TYR A 556 -16.33 -0.65 40.47
N ARG A 557 -15.75 0.56 40.37
CA ARG A 557 -15.90 1.45 39.20
C ARG A 557 -14.86 1.20 38.10
N GLY A 558 -13.79 0.48 38.43
CA GLY A 558 -12.66 0.23 37.56
C GLY A 558 -11.59 1.33 37.62
N ASP A 559 -10.40 0.92 37.22
CA ASP A 559 -9.21 1.75 36.98
C ASP A 559 -9.48 2.98 36.10
N HIS A 560 -8.61 4.00 36.17
CA HIS A 560 -8.69 5.20 35.35
C HIS A 560 -8.79 4.89 33.86
N LEU A 561 -8.09 3.87 33.35
CA LEU A 561 -8.24 3.42 31.97
C LEU A 561 -9.65 2.88 31.65
N LEU A 562 -10.29 2.15 32.58
CA LEU A 562 -11.65 1.62 32.40
C LEU A 562 -12.71 2.71 32.53
N ARG A 563 -12.46 3.72 33.37
CA ARG A 563 -13.26 4.95 33.45
C ARG A 563 -13.14 5.80 32.17
N ALA A 564 -11.97 5.79 31.52
CA ALA A 564 -11.77 6.42 30.21
C ALA A 564 -12.51 5.64 29.11
N ASP A 565 -12.36 4.32 29.06
CA ASP A 565 -13.07 3.43 28.13
C ASP A 565 -14.60 3.67 28.16
N ASP A 566 -15.18 3.76 29.36
CA ASP A 566 -16.61 3.97 29.55
C ASP A 566 -17.08 5.40 29.26
N ARG A 567 -16.23 6.42 29.47
CA ARG A 567 -16.57 7.79 29.06
C ARG A 567 -16.37 8.02 27.55
N LEU A 568 -15.38 7.40 26.92
CA LEU A 568 -15.08 7.61 25.49
C LEU A 568 -16.11 6.91 24.56
N ASP A 569 -16.75 5.78 24.94
CA ASP A 569 -17.92 5.20 24.22
C ASP A 569 -19.13 6.17 24.16
N VAL A 570 -19.16 7.16 25.04
CA VAL A 570 -20.21 8.20 25.12
C VAL A 570 -19.74 9.51 24.48
N ALA A 571 -18.56 10.01 24.85
CA ALA A 571 -18.03 11.30 24.39
C ALA A 571 -17.61 11.28 22.91
N MET A 572 -17.05 10.17 22.43
CA MET A 572 -16.59 9.99 21.05
C MET A 572 -17.40 8.91 20.33
N ASP A 573 -18.72 8.92 20.52
CA ASP A 573 -19.64 7.90 19.99
C ASP A 573 -19.50 7.69 18.47
N GLY A 574 -19.16 6.46 18.10
CA GLY A 574 -18.90 6.02 16.72
C GLY A 574 -17.42 6.00 16.34
N VAL A 575 -16.60 6.85 16.97
CA VAL A 575 -15.15 6.93 16.75
C VAL A 575 -14.40 6.06 17.75
N TYR A 576 -14.77 6.09 19.03
CA TYR A 576 -14.19 5.20 20.02
C TYR A 576 -14.86 3.82 20.01
N ARG A 577 -14.05 2.76 19.98
CA ARG A 577 -14.45 1.36 20.15
C ARG A 577 -14.08 0.89 21.56
N ARG A 578 -15.11 0.76 22.40
CA ARG A 578 -15.01 0.23 23.76
C ARG A 578 -14.34 -1.15 23.79
N GLY A 579 -13.52 -1.39 24.81
CA GLY A 579 -12.82 -2.66 24.98
C GLY A 579 -13.77 -3.87 25.02
N GLU A 580 -13.34 -4.99 24.45
CA GLU A 580 -14.08 -6.24 24.52
C GLU A 580 -14.02 -6.84 25.94
N PHE A 581 -14.97 -7.72 26.28
CA PHE A 581 -15.16 -8.19 27.67
C PHE A 581 -13.89 -8.78 28.28
N TYR A 582 -13.15 -9.61 27.53
CA TYR A 582 -11.92 -10.25 28.01
C TYR A 582 -10.78 -9.23 28.21
N LEU A 583 -10.64 -8.22 27.34
CA LEU A 583 -9.66 -7.13 27.52
C LEU A 583 -9.98 -6.32 28.78
N ARG A 584 -11.26 -6.01 29.01
CA ARG A 584 -11.69 -5.26 30.20
C ARG A 584 -11.50 -6.09 31.47
N TRP A 585 -11.77 -7.40 31.42
CA TRP A 585 -11.50 -8.31 32.55
C TRP A 585 -10.00 -8.43 32.86
N LEU A 586 -9.15 -8.54 31.84
CA LEU A 586 -7.69 -8.56 31.99
C LEU A 586 -7.12 -7.24 32.53
N GLN A 587 -7.72 -6.09 32.18
CA GLN A 587 -7.36 -4.81 32.80
C GLN A 587 -7.83 -4.74 34.28
N ILE A 588 -9.00 -5.29 34.62
CA ILE A 588 -9.47 -5.38 36.02
C ILE A 588 -8.49 -6.21 36.86
N THR A 589 -8.09 -7.41 36.41
CA THR A 589 -7.14 -8.24 37.17
C THR A 589 -5.76 -7.59 37.26
N SER A 590 -5.26 -6.98 36.17
CA SER A 590 -3.99 -6.24 36.18
C SER A 590 -4.01 -5.05 37.15
N SER A 591 -5.06 -4.22 37.12
CA SER A 591 -5.20 -3.07 38.03
C SER A 591 -5.35 -3.49 39.49
N LEU A 592 -5.96 -4.65 39.78
CA LEU A 592 -5.99 -5.24 41.12
C LEU A 592 -4.57 -5.56 41.64
N PHE A 593 -3.77 -6.27 40.84
CA PHE A 593 -2.42 -6.72 41.23
C PHE A 593 -1.35 -5.61 41.26
N PHE A 594 -1.46 -4.59 40.41
CA PHE A 594 -0.42 -3.56 40.28
C PHE A 594 -0.87 -2.15 40.71
N GLY A 595 -2.14 -1.80 40.55
CA GLY A 595 -2.69 -0.47 40.85
C GLY A 595 -3.11 -0.27 42.31
N THR A 596 -3.30 -1.35 43.08
CA THR A 596 -3.63 -1.27 44.52
C THR A 596 -2.41 -1.54 45.40
N ARG A 597 -2.31 -0.90 46.58
CA ARG A 597 -1.19 -1.11 47.51
C ARG A 597 -1.12 -2.55 48.05
N VAL A 598 -2.27 -3.16 48.34
CA VAL A 598 -2.37 -4.54 48.82
C VAL A 598 -2.02 -5.53 47.71
N GLY A 599 -2.51 -5.30 46.50
CA GLY A 599 -2.15 -6.09 45.32
C GLY A 599 -0.67 -5.99 45.01
N ARG A 600 -0.08 -4.79 45.02
CA ARG A 600 1.36 -4.59 44.77
C ARG A 600 2.21 -5.31 45.81
N PHE A 601 1.81 -5.27 47.09
CA PHE A 601 2.45 -6.04 48.17
C PHE A 601 2.32 -7.56 47.93
N ALA A 602 1.12 -8.07 47.64
CA ALA A 602 0.92 -9.49 47.35
C ALA A 602 1.72 -9.94 46.12
N THR A 603 1.75 -9.16 45.05
CA THR A 603 2.53 -9.46 43.84
C THR A 603 4.03 -9.50 44.14
N GLN A 604 4.56 -8.49 44.83
CA GLN A 604 5.99 -8.35 45.11
C GLN A 604 6.52 -9.33 46.16
N PHE A 605 5.73 -9.66 47.19
CA PHE A 605 6.20 -10.44 48.36
C PHE A 605 5.58 -11.85 48.48
N LEU A 606 4.53 -12.17 47.71
CA LEU A 606 3.93 -13.51 47.66
C LEU A 606 4.05 -14.13 46.25
N ILE A 607 3.49 -13.48 45.22
CA ILE A 607 3.36 -14.10 43.89
C ILE A 607 4.72 -14.23 43.19
N ILE A 608 5.52 -13.16 43.13
CA ILE A 608 6.85 -13.19 42.50
C ILE A 608 7.82 -14.14 43.23
N PRO A 609 7.97 -14.12 44.58
CA PRO A 609 8.93 -14.99 45.25
C PRO A 609 8.53 -16.47 45.20
N PHE A 610 7.27 -16.81 45.50
CA PHE A 610 6.83 -18.22 45.55
C PHE A 610 6.54 -18.78 44.16
N GLY A 611 5.89 -18.01 43.28
CA GLY A 611 5.68 -18.39 41.89
C GLY A 611 6.98 -18.47 41.10
N GLY A 612 7.91 -17.53 41.33
CA GLY A 612 9.26 -17.58 40.78
C GLY A 612 10.04 -18.80 41.27
N ALA A 613 9.96 -19.16 42.55
CA ALA A 613 10.58 -20.39 43.07
C ALA A 613 10.01 -21.65 42.41
N VAL A 614 8.69 -21.74 42.21
CA VAL A 614 8.05 -22.87 41.50
C VAL A 614 8.54 -22.94 40.03
N VAL A 615 8.55 -21.80 39.31
CA VAL A 615 9.03 -21.75 37.91
C VAL A 615 10.52 -22.11 37.80
N ILE A 616 11.35 -21.72 38.78
CA ILE A 616 12.77 -22.11 38.83
C ILE A 616 12.91 -23.62 39.09
N VAL A 617 12.16 -24.19 40.02
CA VAL A 617 12.20 -25.63 40.31
C VAL A 617 11.73 -26.46 39.11
N GLU A 618 10.60 -26.11 38.50
CA GLU A 618 10.05 -26.82 37.34
C GLU A 618 10.96 -26.65 36.11
N GLY A 619 11.48 -25.44 35.87
CA GLY A 619 12.43 -25.17 34.79
C GLY A 619 13.75 -25.93 34.96
N VAL A 620 14.27 -26.03 36.18
CA VAL A 620 15.44 -26.87 36.50
C VAL A 620 15.10 -28.36 36.30
N SER A 621 13.90 -28.81 36.67
CA SER A 621 13.46 -30.20 36.43
C SER A 621 13.40 -30.51 34.94
N HIS A 622 12.80 -29.65 34.12
CA HIS A 622 12.78 -29.81 32.66
C HIS A 622 14.18 -29.77 32.03
N VAL A 623 15.08 -28.90 32.49
CA VAL A 623 16.48 -28.87 32.01
C VAL A 623 17.23 -30.14 32.41
N ILE A 624 16.99 -30.68 33.60
CA ILE A 624 17.56 -31.96 34.06
C ILE A 624 16.99 -33.12 33.24
N ASP A 625 15.69 -33.17 32.97
CA ASP A 625 15.07 -34.21 32.14
C ASP A 625 15.53 -34.15 30.68
N LEU A 626 15.70 -32.95 30.12
CA LEU A 626 16.31 -32.74 28.80
C LEU A 626 17.75 -33.29 28.79
N LEU A 627 18.55 -32.92 29.79
CA LEU A 627 19.93 -33.42 29.94
C LEU A 627 19.98 -34.95 30.12
N ASN A 628 19.05 -35.53 30.89
CA ASN A 628 18.95 -36.96 31.13
C ASN A 628 18.54 -37.72 29.87
N ARG A 629 17.54 -37.22 29.12
CA ARG A 629 17.16 -37.75 27.80
C ARG A 629 18.35 -37.69 26.83
N ARG A 630 19.07 -36.57 26.80
CA ARG A 630 20.25 -36.38 25.96
C ARG A 630 21.40 -37.31 26.34
N ILE A 631 21.66 -37.52 27.63
CA ILE A 631 22.65 -38.50 28.13
C ILE A 631 22.21 -39.93 27.78
N ALA A 632 20.92 -40.26 27.91
CA ALA A 632 20.39 -41.56 27.51
C ALA A 632 20.49 -41.78 26.00
N ASN A 633 20.20 -40.78 25.17
CA ASN A 633 20.38 -40.81 23.71
C ASN A 633 21.86 -41.08 23.35
N LEU A 634 22.80 -40.34 23.96
CA LEU A 634 24.24 -40.56 23.79
C LEU A 634 24.70 -41.94 24.29
N GLN A 635 24.08 -42.50 25.33
CA GLN A 635 24.33 -43.87 25.78
C GLN A 635 23.75 -44.91 24.82
N VAL A 636 22.58 -44.68 24.23
CA VAL A 636 21.95 -45.55 23.23
C VAL A 636 22.77 -45.56 21.92
N GLU A 637 23.22 -44.40 21.43
CA GLU A 637 24.17 -44.32 20.31
C GLU A 637 25.47 -45.06 20.62
N LYS A 638 26.06 -44.81 21.80
CA LYS A 638 27.31 -45.45 22.22
C LYS A 638 27.17 -46.97 22.38
N ASN A 639 26.05 -47.46 22.88
CA ASN A 639 25.78 -48.90 23.02
C ASN A 639 25.47 -49.55 21.65
N SER A 640 24.76 -48.83 20.76
CA SER A 640 24.52 -49.26 19.38
C SER A 640 25.80 -49.27 18.54
N ALA A 641 26.79 -48.44 18.85
CA ALA A 641 28.12 -48.46 18.23
C ALA A 641 29.06 -49.49 18.87
N ALA A 642 28.89 -49.79 20.17
CA ALA A 642 29.74 -50.71 20.92
C ALA A 642 29.40 -52.20 20.72
N ASN A 643 28.22 -52.55 20.19
CA ASN A 643 27.84 -53.94 19.97
C ASN A 643 27.40 -54.27 18.52
N PRO A 644 28.34 -54.37 17.55
CA PRO A 644 28.03 -54.75 16.16
C PRO A 644 27.65 -56.23 15.97
N ALA A 645 27.65 -57.04 17.03
CA ALA A 645 27.82 -58.49 16.96
C ALA A 645 26.56 -59.32 17.30
N GLU A 646 25.35 -58.74 17.24
CA GLU A 646 24.09 -59.48 17.50
C GLU A 646 22.98 -59.16 16.46
N LYS A 647 23.38 -59.02 15.19
CA LYS A 647 22.47 -58.93 14.02
C LYS A 647 22.73 -60.02 12.97
N ALA A 648 23.18 -61.20 13.41
CA ALA A 648 23.67 -62.26 12.53
C ALA A 648 23.15 -63.68 12.83
N ASP A 649 22.16 -63.87 13.71
CA ASP A 649 21.42 -65.14 13.78
C ASP A 649 20.00 -64.94 14.36
N ALA A 650 18.95 -65.23 13.57
CA ALA A 650 17.51 -65.31 13.98
C ALA A 650 16.50 -65.47 12.81
N THR A 651 16.91 -65.52 11.54
CA THR A 651 15.95 -65.78 10.42
C THR A 651 15.54 -67.26 10.37
N GLY A 652 14.58 -67.67 11.22
CA GLY A 652 14.15 -69.07 11.22
C GLY A 652 13.07 -69.52 12.20
N LYS A 653 11.82 -69.04 12.08
CA LYS A 653 10.61 -69.92 12.12
C LYS A 653 9.30 -69.21 11.74
N THR A 654 8.33 -70.03 11.34
CA THR A 654 7.07 -69.65 10.70
C THR A 654 5.86 -69.78 11.61
N ALA A 655 5.00 -68.75 11.58
CA ALA A 655 3.53 -68.80 11.47
C ALA A 655 2.64 -69.39 12.61
N ILE A 656 1.44 -68.76 12.76
CA ILE A 656 0.22 -69.22 13.47
C ILE A 656 0.37 -69.19 15.02
N THR A 657 -0.53 -68.63 15.85
CA THR A 657 -2.00 -68.40 15.76
C THR A 657 -2.46 -67.07 16.41
N THR A 658 -3.62 -66.54 15.99
CA THR A 658 -4.48 -65.53 16.67
C THR A 658 -5.45 -66.19 17.69
N PRO A 659 -6.34 -65.48 18.45
CA PRO A 659 -6.46 -64.03 18.75
C PRO A 659 -6.67 -63.70 20.26
N ALA A 660 -6.72 -62.40 20.63
CA ALA A 660 -7.75 -61.79 21.53
C ALA A 660 -7.53 -60.26 21.73
N ASP A 661 -8.60 -59.47 21.54
CA ASP A 661 -9.06 -58.20 22.16
C ASP A 661 -8.10 -57.09 22.65
N GLY A 662 -8.53 -55.80 22.57
CA GLY A 662 -8.11 -54.78 23.58
C GLY A 662 -7.72 -53.33 23.18
N VAL A 663 -7.97 -52.85 21.96
CA VAL A 663 -7.79 -51.41 21.57
C VAL A 663 -8.73 -50.50 22.39
N THR A 664 -8.43 -49.27 22.87
CA THR A 664 -7.66 -48.08 22.36
C THR A 664 -7.07 -47.31 23.57
N THR A 665 -5.74 -47.07 23.68
CA THR A 665 -4.93 -45.88 23.29
C THR A 665 -4.99 -44.61 24.15
N ASP A 666 -3.80 -44.10 24.47
CA ASP A 666 -3.51 -42.86 25.21
C ASP A 666 -3.03 -41.70 24.29
N THR A 667 -3.24 -40.48 24.79
CA THR A 667 -2.32 -39.30 24.85
C THR A 667 -1.05 -39.22 23.97
N LYS A 668 -0.89 -38.05 23.30
CA LYS A 668 0.27 -37.09 23.23
C LYS A 668 1.65 -37.51 23.81
N ASP A 669 2.81 -36.97 23.42
CA ASP A 669 3.13 -35.71 22.69
C ASP A 669 4.53 -35.71 21.98
N HIS A 670 4.97 -34.53 21.53
CA HIS A 670 6.11 -34.22 20.63
C HIS A 670 7.59 -34.30 21.15
N ALA A 671 8.50 -34.48 20.17
CA ALA A 671 9.79 -33.77 19.94
C ALA A 671 11.09 -34.12 20.73
N THR A 672 12.20 -33.53 20.24
CA THR A 672 13.63 -33.88 20.43
C THR A 672 14.54 -32.66 20.72
N ASP A 673 15.78 -32.92 21.15
CA ASP A 673 16.77 -31.98 21.73
C ASP A 673 17.43 -30.91 20.81
N GLU A 674 18.04 -29.89 21.45
CA GLU A 674 18.94 -28.86 20.89
C GLU A 674 20.45 -29.10 21.18
N ASN A 675 21.32 -28.30 20.56
CA ASN A 675 22.61 -27.80 21.10
C ASN A 675 23.03 -26.53 20.29
N ALA A 676 23.42 -25.36 20.81
CA ALA A 676 24.37 -24.98 21.87
C ALA A 676 25.86 -25.27 21.51
N GLN A 677 26.89 -24.48 21.89
CA GLN A 677 27.07 -23.31 22.80
C GLN A 677 28.00 -22.28 22.09
N SER A 678 28.43 -21.08 22.54
CA SER A 678 28.37 -20.24 23.78
C SER A 678 28.49 -18.73 23.32
N VAL A 679 28.93 -17.63 23.98
CA VAL A 679 29.73 -17.26 25.19
C VAL A 679 29.22 -15.87 25.73
N SER A 680 29.85 -15.30 26.77
CA SER A 680 29.61 -13.95 27.37
C SER A 680 30.40 -12.81 26.66
N SER A 681 30.17 -11.49 26.87
CA SER A 681 29.79 -10.75 28.09
C SER A 681 29.45 -9.24 27.87
N VAL A 682 28.95 -8.58 28.93
CA VAL A 682 28.98 -7.11 29.22
C VAL A 682 28.01 -6.14 28.50
N ALA A 683 27.59 -5.11 29.28
CA ALA A 683 26.98 -3.81 28.93
C ALA A 683 25.48 -3.73 28.57
N THR A 684 24.78 -2.91 29.36
CA THR A 684 23.43 -2.40 29.12
C THR A 684 23.41 -1.23 28.14
N ARG A 685 22.45 -1.22 27.19
CA ARG A 685 21.75 0.01 26.76
C ARG A 685 20.48 -0.25 25.96
N ASP A 686 19.40 0.38 26.42
CA ASP A 686 18.28 1.02 25.70
C ASP A 686 17.93 0.52 24.29
N VAL A 687 16.80 -0.20 24.16
CA VAL A 687 16.15 -0.50 22.88
C VAL A 687 14.96 0.44 22.68
N VAL A 688 15.10 1.41 21.79
CA VAL A 688 13.96 2.18 21.25
C VAL A 688 13.21 1.27 20.28
N ARG A 689 11.98 0.88 20.61
CA ARG A 689 11.18 -0.04 19.79
C ARG A 689 10.41 0.73 18.70
N ALA A 690 10.85 0.59 17.46
CA ALA A 690 10.06 1.00 16.30
C ALA A 690 8.71 0.25 16.25
N SER A 691 7.70 0.87 15.64
CA SER A 691 6.32 0.39 15.63
C SER A 691 5.81 0.24 14.20
N ASP A 692 6.03 -0.93 13.60
CA ASP A 692 5.55 -1.25 12.26
C ASP A 692 4.03 -1.49 12.25
N SER A 693 3.32 -0.78 11.38
CA SER A 693 1.89 -0.98 11.11
C SER A 693 1.71 -1.60 9.73
N ASN A 694 1.61 -2.93 9.67
CA ASN A 694 1.34 -3.63 8.41
C ASN A 694 -0.08 -3.33 7.89
N GLU A 695 -0.18 -2.90 6.64
CA GLU A 695 -1.41 -2.99 5.85
C GLU A 695 -1.47 -4.36 5.16
N GLU A 696 -2.53 -5.15 5.40
CA GLU A 696 -2.74 -6.41 4.68
C GLU A 696 -3.52 -6.18 3.37
N SER A 697 -2.83 -6.31 2.24
CA SER A 697 -3.44 -6.31 0.91
C SER A 697 -4.09 -7.68 0.60
N LEU A 698 -5.39 -7.82 0.84
CA LEU A 698 -6.18 -9.00 0.44
C LEU A 698 -6.89 -8.76 -0.90
N GLY A 699 -6.77 -9.72 -1.83
CA GLY A 699 -7.23 -9.61 -3.22
C GLY A 699 -8.75 -9.56 -3.41
N GLU A 700 -9.21 -8.90 -4.48
CA GLU A 700 -10.64 -8.68 -4.76
C GLU A 700 -11.39 -9.95 -5.21
N GLY A 701 -11.95 -10.70 -4.25
CA GLY A 701 -13.04 -11.65 -4.49
C GLY A 701 -14.38 -10.94 -4.62
N ALA A 702 -15.10 -11.12 -5.73
CA ALA A 702 -16.32 -10.37 -6.03
C ALA A 702 -17.53 -10.75 -5.14
N PRO A 703 -18.19 -9.80 -4.44
CA PRO A 703 -19.38 -10.07 -3.65
C PRO A 703 -20.66 -10.12 -4.53
N GLY A 704 -21.40 -11.23 -4.45
CA GLY A 704 -22.68 -11.39 -5.13
C GLY A 704 -23.80 -10.52 -4.54
N ALA A 705 -24.77 -10.14 -5.37
CA ALA A 705 -25.87 -9.26 -4.96
C ALA A 705 -26.96 -10.02 -4.17
N ALA A 706 -27.07 -9.74 -2.87
CA ALA A 706 -28.15 -10.24 -2.03
C ALA A 706 -29.45 -9.42 -2.20
N SER A 707 -30.19 -9.67 -3.28
CA SER A 707 -31.58 -9.23 -3.41
C SER A 707 -32.50 -10.16 -2.62
N GLY A 708 -33.17 -9.64 -1.60
CA GLY A 708 -34.13 -10.42 -0.81
C GLY A 708 -35.38 -10.79 -1.62
N GLU A 709 -35.67 -12.08 -1.73
CA GLU A 709 -36.88 -12.62 -2.35
C GLU A 709 -37.72 -13.35 -1.30
N VAL A 710 -39.03 -13.13 -1.30
CA VAL A 710 -39.96 -13.67 -0.31
C VAL A 710 -40.60 -14.94 -0.86
N ILE A 711 -40.25 -16.10 -0.29
CA ILE A 711 -40.90 -17.38 -0.60
C ILE A 711 -41.60 -17.88 0.66
N ALA A 712 -42.92 -18.07 0.57
CA ALA A 712 -43.72 -18.66 1.63
C ALA A 712 -43.75 -20.19 1.50
N VAL A 713 -43.56 -20.90 2.61
CA VAL A 713 -43.70 -22.36 2.70
C VAL A 713 -44.51 -22.69 3.95
N GLN A 714 -45.55 -23.52 3.81
CA GLN A 714 -46.38 -23.99 4.93
C GLN A 714 -45.76 -25.25 5.59
N PRO A 715 -46.09 -25.53 6.88
CA PRO A 715 -45.32 -26.47 7.70
C PRO A 715 -45.56 -27.94 7.35
N GLY A 716 -44.47 -28.73 7.31
CA GLY A 716 -44.48 -30.17 7.11
C GLY A 716 -43.60 -30.93 8.12
N SER A 717 -44.24 -31.52 9.12
CA SER A 717 -43.80 -32.62 10.01
C SER A 717 -42.31 -33.05 10.01
N ALA A 718 -41.58 -32.72 11.10
CA ALA A 718 -40.36 -33.42 11.51
C ALA A 718 -40.04 -33.27 13.02
N GLY A 719 -40.81 -33.94 13.89
CA GLY A 719 -40.33 -34.33 15.23
C GLY A 719 -39.59 -35.67 15.17
N PRO A 720 -38.95 -36.16 16.27
CA PRO A 720 -39.01 -35.66 17.64
C PRO A 720 -37.62 -35.45 18.29
N ALA A 721 -36.60 -35.03 17.53
CA ALA A 721 -35.21 -35.00 18.00
C ALA A 721 -34.83 -33.79 18.90
N ILE A 722 -35.59 -32.68 18.83
CA ILE A 722 -35.18 -31.40 19.44
C ILE A 722 -35.58 -31.29 20.92
N GLU A 723 -36.72 -31.85 21.32
CA GLU A 723 -37.22 -31.76 22.71
C GLU A 723 -36.30 -32.48 23.72
N GLN A 724 -35.67 -33.59 23.33
CA GLN A 724 -34.71 -34.30 24.19
C GLN A 724 -33.43 -33.50 24.47
N ILE A 725 -33.04 -32.59 23.56
CA ILE A 725 -31.86 -31.73 23.72
C ILE A 725 -32.19 -30.56 24.65
N VAL A 726 -33.37 -29.94 24.48
CA VAL A 726 -33.84 -28.84 25.35
C VAL A 726 -34.09 -29.32 26.78
N GLY A 727 -34.70 -30.51 26.96
CA GLY A 727 -34.96 -31.07 28.29
C GLY A 727 -33.68 -31.26 29.12
N ARG A 728 -32.63 -31.86 28.55
CA ARG A 728 -31.36 -32.12 29.25
C ARG A 728 -30.57 -30.86 29.63
N GLN A 729 -30.82 -29.71 29.01
CA GLN A 729 -30.16 -28.46 29.39
C GLN A 729 -30.81 -27.74 30.58
N LEU A 730 -32.04 -28.11 30.96
CA LEU A 730 -32.73 -27.50 32.09
C LEU A 730 -32.45 -28.19 33.44
N GLU A 731 -32.17 -29.50 33.46
CA GLU A 731 -31.84 -30.23 34.70
C GLU A 731 -30.46 -29.87 35.28
N MET A 732 -29.50 -29.43 34.45
CA MET A 732 -28.16 -28.99 34.92
C MET A 732 -28.12 -27.55 35.46
N LEU A 733 -29.27 -26.90 35.66
CA LEU A 733 -29.38 -25.55 36.22
C LEU A 733 -30.15 -25.52 37.56
N SER A 734 -30.27 -26.66 38.24
CA SER A 734 -30.99 -26.79 39.51
C SER A 734 -30.24 -27.56 40.61
N LEU A 735 -28.90 -27.49 40.61
CA LEU A 735 -27.99 -27.95 41.68
C LEU A 735 -26.94 -26.87 41.97
#